data_AF-A0AAN9US66-F1
#
_entry.id   AF-A0AAN9US66-F1
#
_cell.length_a   1.000
_cell.length_b   1.000
_cell.length_c   1.000
_cell.angle_alpha   90.00
_cell.angle_beta   90.00
_cell.angle_gamma   90.00
#
_symmetry.space_group_name_H-M   'P 1'
#
loop_
_entity.id
_entity.type
_entity.pdbx_description
1 polymer ?
#
loop_
_entity_poly.entity_id
_entity_poly.type
_entity_poly.pdbx_seq_one_letter_code
_entity_poly.pdbx_strand_id
1 'polypeptide(L)'
;MPSSVITPEVQILEAKLCDAPAMSSLGTRVFTESFGPSLPPDDLAAFLAVEYSAGAFEAEMRRSHVSTWIARGGGADADADGRAAPLFGYVYLVRGITNGSLGRANNKTANNSDPAPAAESELVAQLHRLYVDTAVHGRGIGTQLAAVAEARARSEGFKKLWLTVWEKNARAQRLYERLGFAKVGMADFDIGTCVLRDWIMAKDLTGDTRSILLHYGLPERIADVPETWAVWHVGNARTASLGILMFGLGKVVNCNSPSGNHSIYLELIVVHAAPQSATVSTIMSPAIEPYTIAVPDSAIERLKAKLALTTFPGETELSNDWKYGAPLDDVKRLVKHWSEEYDWRRVEAELNQLPQFTTAISVDGHEDALRIHFVHQKSDKPNSIPLLFCHGWPGSFVEAKKILPLLTSGGKEGEPTFHVVVPSLPNYGFSQRTSKPGFAPAQYAEVCHKLMLRLGYDKYVTQGGDWGSLITRTMASLYPAHVQATHVNLVIPPPPSFLSAPFLWLRHALGWYTEEEQAGFARTQWFRAEGSGYFQLQSTKPHTPGVALADSPAALLAWVYEKLHDWTDGYPWTDDEVLTWVSVYAFSDAGPDASLRIYYEALHDAGSQALLSGGGGRVPLGLSHFPRDIAVLPSAWGRMLGLVKFERRHTEGGHFAAYEKPELLVGDLREMFGKGGIAVSLDK
;
A
#
# COMPACT_ATOMS: atom_id res chain seq x y z
N MET A 1 -27.94 -44.28 -39.26
CA MET A 1 -27.83 -43.79 -37.87
C MET A 1 -26.49 -43.07 -37.76
N PRO A 2 -26.41 -41.73 -37.80
CA PRO A 2 -25.17 -41.06 -37.45
C PRO A 2 -25.09 -40.96 -35.92
N SER A 3 -23.99 -41.52 -35.40
CA SER A 3 -23.60 -41.58 -33.99
C SER A 3 -23.75 -40.24 -33.28
N SER A 4 -24.47 -40.25 -32.16
CA SER A 4 -24.49 -39.18 -31.17
C SER A 4 -23.06 -38.88 -30.71
N VAL A 5 -22.52 -37.74 -31.14
CA VAL A 5 -21.28 -37.18 -30.60
C VAL A 5 -21.56 -36.80 -29.15
N ILE A 6 -21.14 -37.64 -28.21
CA ILE A 6 -21.12 -37.32 -26.78
C ILE A 6 -20.15 -36.15 -26.63
N THR A 7 -20.66 -34.95 -26.42
CA THR A 7 -19.85 -33.81 -26.00
C THR A 7 -19.30 -34.11 -24.61
N PRO A 8 -17.97 -34.19 -24.41
CA PRO A 8 -17.41 -34.41 -23.08
C PRO A 8 -17.86 -33.28 -22.15
N GLU A 9 -18.35 -33.65 -20.97
CA GLU A 9 -18.81 -32.73 -19.94
C GLU A 9 -17.64 -31.82 -19.51
N VAL A 10 -17.81 -30.50 -19.63
CA VAL A 10 -16.78 -29.52 -19.25
C VAL A 10 -17.11 -29.01 -17.85
N GLN A 11 -16.13 -29.07 -16.94
CA GLN A 11 -16.26 -28.54 -15.59
C GLN A 11 -15.49 -27.22 -15.46
N ILE A 12 -16.11 -26.26 -14.79
CA ILE A 12 -15.46 -25.01 -14.38
C ILE A 12 -14.96 -25.18 -12.94
N LEU A 13 -13.66 -25.09 -12.75
CA LEU A 13 -12.99 -25.32 -11.46
C LEU A 13 -12.14 -24.11 -11.11
N GLU A 14 -11.96 -23.85 -9.81
CA GLU A 14 -10.93 -22.92 -9.36
C GLU A 14 -9.54 -23.51 -9.66
N ALA A 15 -8.67 -22.69 -10.24
CA ALA A 15 -7.37 -23.15 -10.71
C ALA A 15 -6.40 -23.36 -9.55
N LYS A 16 -5.60 -24.43 -9.62
CA LYS A 16 -4.51 -24.72 -8.69
C LYS A 16 -3.19 -24.34 -9.33
N LEU A 17 -2.15 -24.08 -8.52
CA LEU A 17 -0.83 -23.72 -9.05
C LEU A 17 -0.25 -24.78 -10.01
N CYS A 18 -0.57 -26.05 -9.82
CA CYS A 18 -0.17 -27.12 -10.74
C CYS A 18 -0.81 -27.01 -12.14
N ASP A 19 -1.83 -26.18 -12.33
CA ASP A 19 -2.47 -25.94 -13.62
C ASP A 19 -1.71 -24.89 -14.46
N ALA A 20 -0.78 -24.14 -13.87
CA ALA A 20 -0.05 -23.05 -14.53
C ALA A 20 0.70 -23.46 -15.80
N PRO A 21 1.37 -24.63 -15.89
CA PRO A 21 2.00 -25.07 -17.14
C PRO A 21 0.99 -25.33 -18.28
N ALA A 22 -0.18 -25.87 -17.95
CA ALA A 22 -1.25 -26.10 -18.93
C ALA A 22 -1.88 -24.79 -19.39
N MET A 23 -2.09 -23.84 -18.47
CA MET A 23 -2.57 -22.49 -18.78
C MET A 23 -1.57 -21.71 -19.62
N SER A 24 -0.27 -21.78 -19.31
CA SER A 24 0.82 -21.21 -20.10
C SER A 24 0.82 -21.76 -21.53
N SER A 25 0.70 -23.08 -21.69
CA SER A 25 0.66 -23.72 -23.00
C SER A 25 -0.55 -23.30 -23.83
N LEU A 26 -1.75 -23.28 -23.22
CA LEU A 26 -2.98 -22.83 -23.87
C LEU A 26 -2.92 -21.34 -24.21
N GLY A 27 -2.49 -20.53 -23.25
CA GLY A 27 -2.35 -19.08 -23.37
C GLY A 27 -1.43 -18.70 -24.52
N THR A 28 -0.26 -19.32 -24.59
CA THR A 28 0.73 -19.13 -25.66
C THR A 28 0.11 -19.41 -27.03
N ARG A 29 -0.61 -20.52 -27.16
CA ARG A 29 -1.24 -20.94 -28.41
C ARG A 29 -2.32 -19.95 -28.85
N VAL A 30 -3.27 -19.64 -27.96
CA VAL A 30 -4.40 -18.75 -28.24
C VAL A 30 -3.93 -17.32 -28.52
N PHE A 31 -2.91 -16.84 -27.80
CA PHE A 31 -2.30 -15.54 -28.06
C PHE A 31 -1.65 -15.50 -29.45
N THR A 32 -0.85 -16.51 -29.78
CA THR A 32 -0.18 -16.62 -31.09
C THR A 32 -1.19 -16.68 -32.23
N GLU A 33 -2.26 -17.45 -32.08
CA GLU A 33 -3.33 -17.53 -33.09
C GLU A 33 -4.06 -16.19 -33.27
N SER A 34 -4.26 -15.45 -32.18
CA SER A 34 -4.99 -14.18 -32.21
C SER A 34 -4.14 -13.02 -32.74
N PHE A 35 -2.90 -12.88 -32.25
CA PHE A 35 -2.06 -11.70 -32.46
C PHE A 35 -0.86 -11.96 -33.36
N GLY A 36 -0.42 -13.21 -33.51
CA GLY A 36 0.78 -13.57 -34.26
C GLY A 36 0.81 -13.04 -35.70
N PRO A 37 -0.29 -13.06 -36.48
CA PRO A 37 -0.31 -12.47 -37.81
C PRO A 37 -0.11 -10.95 -37.85
N SER A 38 -0.23 -10.25 -36.71
CA SER A 38 -0.13 -8.80 -36.58
C SER A 38 1.13 -8.33 -35.84
N LEU A 39 2.05 -9.25 -35.49
CA LEU A 39 3.24 -8.95 -34.69
C LEU A 39 4.52 -9.46 -35.38
N PRO A 40 5.64 -8.73 -35.26
CA PRO A 40 6.96 -9.25 -35.62
C PRO A 40 7.25 -10.55 -34.84
N PRO A 41 7.83 -11.59 -35.48
CA PRO A 41 8.10 -12.86 -34.82
C PRO A 41 8.95 -12.74 -33.55
N ASP A 42 9.95 -11.86 -33.55
CA ASP A 42 10.84 -11.65 -32.40
C ASP A 42 10.12 -10.96 -31.23
N ASP A 43 9.29 -9.94 -31.53
CA ASP A 43 8.48 -9.25 -30.52
C ASP A 43 7.45 -10.20 -29.89
N LEU A 44 6.81 -11.04 -30.72
CA LEU A 44 5.90 -12.08 -30.25
C LEU A 44 6.61 -13.10 -29.37
N ALA A 45 7.78 -13.60 -29.78
CA ALA A 45 8.55 -14.59 -29.02
C ALA A 45 9.01 -14.02 -27.66
N ALA A 46 9.55 -12.80 -27.65
CA ALA A 46 9.98 -12.13 -26.43
C ALA A 46 8.80 -11.90 -25.46
N PHE A 47 7.66 -11.44 -25.99
CA PHE A 47 6.47 -11.21 -25.19
C PHE A 47 5.91 -12.51 -24.58
N LEU A 48 5.81 -13.58 -25.37
CA LEU A 48 5.35 -14.88 -24.89
C LEU A 48 6.30 -15.48 -23.83
N ALA A 49 7.62 -15.34 -24.01
CA ALA A 49 8.62 -15.84 -23.06
C ALA A 49 8.48 -15.21 -21.66
N VAL A 50 8.05 -13.95 -21.59
CA VAL A 50 7.86 -13.24 -20.33
C VAL A 50 6.43 -13.45 -19.80
N GLU A 51 5.43 -13.03 -20.57
CA GLU A 51 4.05 -12.88 -20.11
C GLU A 51 3.25 -14.19 -20.11
N TYR A 52 3.74 -15.19 -20.86
CA TYR A 52 3.09 -16.50 -21.01
C TYR A 52 3.89 -17.68 -20.49
N SER A 53 4.97 -17.46 -19.74
CA SER A 53 5.71 -18.53 -19.06
C SER A 53 4.90 -19.15 -17.92
N ALA A 54 5.15 -20.43 -17.60
CA ALA A 54 4.52 -21.08 -16.46
C ALA A 54 4.76 -20.32 -15.14
N GLY A 55 5.98 -19.79 -14.94
CA GLY A 55 6.31 -18.97 -13.78
C GLY A 55 5.53 -17.65 -13.70
N ALA A 56 5.22 -17.01 -14.84
CA ALA A 56 4.37 -15.82 -14.87
C ALA A 56 2.92 -16.14 -14.47
N PHE A 57 2.38 -17.27 -14.95
CA PHE A 57 1.06 -17.75 -14.54
C PHE A 57 1.02 -18.09 -13.04
N GLU A 58 2.04 -18.77 -12.50
CA GLU A 58 2.12 -19.04 -11.06
C GLU A 58 2.19 -17.76 -10.23
N ALA A 59 3.00 -16.78 -10.67
CA ALA A 59 3.13 -15.50 -9.98
C ALA A 59 1.81 -14.72 -9.97
N GLU A 60 1.08 -14.71 -11.08
CA GLU A 60 -0.25 -14.08 -11.20
C GLU A 60 -1.26 -14.74 -10.27
N MET A 61 -1.33 -16.07 -10.27
CA MET A 61 -2.27 -16.85 -9.44
C MET A 61 -2.01 -16.71 -7.94
N ARG A 62 -0.80 -16.32 -7.52
CA ARG A 62 -0.46 -16.08 -6.10
C ARG A 62 -0.90 -14.72 -5.58
N ARG A 63 -1.32 -13.79 -6.45
CA ARG A 63 -1.76 -12.46 -6.04
C ARG A 63 -3.10 -12.55 -5.31
N SER A 64 -3.18 -12.00 -4.10
CA SER A 64 -4.38 -12.03 -3.26
C SER A 64 -5.61 -11.38 -3.89
N HIS A 65 -5.40 -10.45 -4.83
CA HIS A 65 -6.48 -9.76 -5.56
C HIS A 65 -6.92 -10.48 -6.85
N VAL A 66 -6.31 -11.62 -7.20
CA VAL A 66 -6.63 -12.41 -8.41
C VAL A 66 -7.32 -13.70 -8.03
N SER A 67 -8.47 -13.99 -8.66
CA SER A 67 -9.08 -15.33 -8.64
C SER A 67 -9.08 -15.92 -10.04
N THR A 68 -8.83 -17.22 -10.13
CA THR A 68 -8.61 -17.90 -11.40
C THR A 68 -9.52 -19.11 -11.53
N TRP A 69 -10.18 -19.24 -12.68
CA TRP A 69 -10.95 -20.44 -13.02
C TRP A 69 -10.46 -21.05 -14.33
N ILE A 70 -10.54 -22.37 -14.40
CA ILE A 70 -10.21 -23.18 -15.57
C ILE A 70 -11.42 -23.98 -16.03
N ALA A 71 -11.51 -24.21 -17.34
CA ALA A 71 -12.46 -25.12 -17.96
C ALA A 71 -11.73 -26.39 -18.39
N ARG A 72 -12.11 -27.55 -17.84
CA ARG A 72 -11.44 -28.83 -18.08
C ARG A 72 -12.45 -29.89 -18.54
N GLY A 73 -12.04 -30.80 -19.42
CA GLY A 73 -12.84 -31.98 -19.80
C GLY A 73 -12.99 -32.98 -18.64
N GLY A 74 -14.17 -33.58 -18.51
CA GLY A 74 -14.64 -34.29 -17.32
C GLY A 74 -13.77 -35.42 -16.72
N GLY A 75 -14.00 -35.64 -15.41
CA GLY A 75 -13.34 -36.59 -14.52
C GLY A 75 -12.15 -35.96 -13.78
N ALA A 76 -12.19 -35.85 -12.45
CA ALA A 76 -11.07 -35.37 -11.64
C ALA A 76 -9.84 -36.31 -11.66
N ASP A 77 -9.96 -37.45 -12.35
CA ASP A 77 -8.95 -38.48 -12.49
C ASP A 77 -8.33 -38.43 -13.88
N ALA A 78 -7.00 -38.58 -13.92
CA ALA A 78 -6.22 -38.64 -15.16
C ALA A 78 -6.78 -39.68 -16.13
N ASP A 79 -6.55 -39.48 -17.43
CA ASP A 79 -6.82 -40.52 -18.41
C ASP A 79 -6.06 -41.83 -18.07
N ALA A 80 -6.42 -42.95 -18.71
CA ALA A 80 -5.80 -44.26 -18.44
C ALA A 80 -4.26 -44.29 -18.60
N ASP A 81 -3.68 -43.23 -19.18
CA ASP A 81 -2.25 -43.01 -19.40
C ASP A 81 -1.62 -42.01 -18.39
N GLY A 82 -2.36 -41.57 -17.37
CA GLY A 82 -1.86 -40.67 -16.31
C GLY A 82 -1.73 -39.20 -16.74
N ARG A 83 -2.31 -38.78 -17.86
CA ARG A 83 -2.29 -37.38 -18.32
C ARG A 83 -3.47 -36.61 -17.73
N ALA A 84 -3.18 -35.40 -17.25
CA ALA A 84 -4.20 -34.47 -16.79
C ALA A 84 -5.22 -34.20 -17.91
N ALA A 85 -6.51 -34.23 -17.57
CA ALA A 85 -7.57 -33.97 -18.53
C ALA A 85 -7.39 -32.61 -19.24
N PRO A 86 -7.75 -32.51 -20.53
CA PRO A 86 -7.41 -31.36 -21.36
C PRO A 86 -8.03 -30.06 -20.84
N LEU A 87 -7.20 -29.01 -20.79
CA LEU A 87 -7.60 -27.65 -20.47
C LEU A 87 -8.20 -26.98 -21.72
N PHE A 88 -9.44 -26.52 -21.61
CA PHE A 88 -10.20 -25.91 -22.70
C PHE A 88 -10.35 -24.39 -22.59
N GLY A 89 -10.01 -23.81 -21.45
CA GLY A 89 -10.04 -22.37 -21.25
C GLY A 89 -9.69 -21.96 -19.83
N TYR A 90 -9.43 -20.68 -19.61
CA TYR A 90 -9.26 -20.08 -18.29
C TYR A 90 -9.68 -18.61 -18.27
N VAL A 91 -9.86 -18.06 -17.07
CA VAL A 91 -10.11 -16.63 -16.86
C VAL A 91 -9.59 -16.17 -15.52
N TYR A 92 -9.13 -14.91 -15.49
CA TYR A 92 -8.81 -14.19 -14.27
C TYR A 92 -9.91 -13.18 -13.92
N LEU A 93 -10.24 -13.09 -12.63
CA LEU A 93 -10.92 -11.96 -12.04
C LEU A 93 -9.91 -11.18 -11.21
N VAL A 94 -9.60 -9.95 -11.64
CA VAL A 94 -8.66 -9.06 -10.96
C VAL A 94 -9.45 -7.96 -10.24
N ARG A 95 -9.26 -7.84 -8.93
CA ARG A 95 -9.98 -6.86 -8.08
C ARG A 95 -9.27 -5.52 -8.09
N GLY A 96 -10.02 -4.41 -8.21
CA GLY A 96 -9.43 -3.07 -8.22
C GLY A 96 -10.40 -1.95 -7.86
N ILE A 97 -9.89 -0.72 -7.88
CA ILE A 97 -10.63 0.53 -7.67
C ILE A 97 -10.30 1.45 -8.85
N THR A 98 -11.29 2.07 -9.48
CA THR A 98 -11.02 3.10 -10.53
C THR A 98 -11.53 4.47 -10.13
N ASN A 99 -10.86 5.51 -10.62
CA ASN A 99 -11.31 6.90 -10.58
C ASN A 99 -11.93 7.31 -11.94
N GLY A 100 -12.83 6.49 -12.49
CA GLY A 100 -13.58 6.83 -13.70
C GLY A 100 -12.90 6.55 -15.05
N SER A 101 -11.68 5.98 -15.08
CA SER A 101 -11.05 5.47 -16.31
C SER A 101 -10.77 3.97 -16.21
N LEU A 102 -11.60 3.18 -16.89
CA LEU A 102 -11.35 1.77 -17.12
C LEU A 102 -10.27 1.67 -18.22
N GLY A 103 -9.27 0.80 -18.09
CA GLY A 103 -8.24 0.61 -19.14
C GLY A 103 -6.80 1.03 -18.83
N ARG A 104 -6.53 1.85 -17.80
CA ARG A 104 -5.15 2.23 -17.42
C ARG A 104 -4.35 1.12 -16.72
N ALA A 105 -4.98 0.01 -16.35
CA ALA A 105 -4.34 -1.05 -15.55
C ALA A 105 -3.43 -2.01 -16.34
N ASN A 106 -3.40 -1.97 -17.69
CA ASN A 106 -2.69 -2.96 -18.51
C ASN A 106 -1.57 -2.42 -19.41
N ASN A 107 -1.31 -1.11 -19.44
CA ASN A 107 -0.28 -0.56 -20.33
C ASN A 107 1.02 -0.25 -19.56
N LYS A 108 2.09 -1.03 -19.81
CA LYS A 108 3.44 -0.80 -19.24
C LYS A 108 4.16 0.40 -19.87
N THR A 109 3.58 1.04 -20.89
CA THR A 109 4.23 2.10 -21.70
C THR A 109 3.31 3.27 -22.04
N ALA A 110 2.11 3.38 -21.46
CA ALA A 110 1.26 4.56 -21.66
C ALA A 110 1.88 5.81 -21.04
N ASN A 111 2.47 6.65 -21.90
CA ASN A 111 2.75 8.04 -21.59
C ASN A 111 1.48 8.76 -21.12
N ASN A 112 1.64 9.42 -19.99
CA ASN A 112 0.60 10.00 -19.15
C ASN A 112 -0.02 11.24 -19.81
N SER A 113 -0.95 11.08 -20.76
CA SER A 113 -1.76 12.18 -21.31
C SER A 113 -3.19 12.11 -20.78
N ASP A 114 -3.59 13.22 -20.16
CA ASP A 114 -4.90 13.62 -19.64
C ASP A 114 -5.52 12.83 -18.46
N PRO A 115 -5.70 13.47 -17.28
CA PRO A 115 -6.61 12.99 -16.25
C PRO A 115 -8.05 13.45 -16.55
N ALA A 116 -8.98 12.50 -16.65
CA ALA A 116 -10.41 12.78 -16.56
C ALA A 116 -10.78 13.27 -15.13
N PRO A 117 -11.80 14.12 -14.97
CA PRO A 117 -12.11 14.76 -13.70
C PRO A 117 -12.65 13.78 -12.65
N ALA A 118 -12.32 14.08 -11.39
CA ALA A 118 -12.66 13.33 -10.19
C ALA A 118 -14.16 12.99 -10.10
N ALA A 119 -14.49 11.72 -10.31
CA ALA A 119 -15.75 11.10 -9.91
C ALA A 119 -15.44 9.93 -8.98
N GLU A 120 -16.32 9.76 -7.98
CA GLU A 120 -16.33 8.76 -6.89
C GLU A 120 -15.53 7.47 -7.18
N SER A 121 -14.64 7.10 -6.26
CA SER A 121 -13.88 5.84 -6.34
C SER A 121 -14.85 4.66 -6.34
N GLU A 122 -15.00 4.03 -7.50
CA GLU A 122 -15.92 2.92 -7.67
C GLU A 122 -15.16 1.59 -7.61
N LEU A 123 -15.66 0.66 -6.80
CA LEU A 123 -15.15 -0.72 -6.75
C LEU A 123 -15.43 -1.38 -8.10
N VAL A 124 -14.36 -1.78 -8.79
CA VAL A 124 -14.45 -2.48 -10.07
C VAL A 124 -13.73 -3.81 -10.01
N ALA A 125 -14.20 -4.76 -10.82
CA ALA A 125 -13.44 -5.95 -11.12
C ALA A 125 -13.12 -5.99 -12.61
N GLN A 126 -11.97 -6.58 -12.97
CA GLN A 126 -11.58 -6.80 -14.35
C GLN A 126 -11.69 -8.28 -14.70
N LEU A 127 -12.37 -8.57 -15.81
CA LEU A 127 -12.28 -9.87 -16.47
C LEU A 127 -11.01 -9.88 -17.34
N HIS A 128 -9.96 -10.53 -16.86
CA HIS A 128 -8.64 -10.52 -17.49
C HIS A 128 -8.31 -11.90 -18.09
N ARG A 129 -7.67 -11.88 -19.28
CA ARG A 129 -7.24 -13.09 -20.03
C ARG A 129 -8.30 -14.21 -20.08
N LEU A 130 -9.54 -13.89 -20.49
CA LEU A 130 -10.56 -14.90 -20.81
C LEU A 130 -10.17 -15.63 -22.10
N TYR A 131 -9.47 -16.75 -21.98
CA TYR A 131 -8.91 -17.50 -23.11
C TYR A 131 -9.62 -18.84 -23.23
N VAL A 132 -10.02 -19.20 -24.44
CA VAL A 132 -10.72 -20.44 -24.75
C VAL A 132 -10.04 -21.07 -25.96
N ASP A 133 -9.82 -22.37 -25.90
CA ASP A 133 -9.22 -23.13 -27.00
C ASP A 133 -10.11 -23.01 -28.26
N THR A 134 -9.46 -22.71 -29.39
CA THR A 134 -10.13 -22.48 -30.67
C THR A 134 -10.85 -23.73 -31.21
N ALA A 135 -10.49 -24.93 -30.75
CA ALA A 135 -11.16 -26.18 -31.12
C ALA A 135 -12.54 -26.38 -30.48
N VAL A 136 -12.81 -25.70 -29.36
CA VAL A 136 -14.07 -25.84 -28.57
C VAL A 136 -14.91 -24.56 -28.55
N HIS A 137 -14.47 -23.59 -29.34
CA HIS A 137 -15.17 -22.37 -29.66
C HIS A 137 -16.63 -22.61 -30.12
N GLY A 138 -17.58 -21.91 -29.50
CA GLY A 138 -19.01 -22.07 -29.79
C GLY A 138 -19.75 -23.04 -28.87
N ARG A 139 -19.05 -23.76 -27.98
CA ARG A 139 -19.64 -24.67 -26.98
C ARG A 139 -20.05 -24.01 -25.66
N GLY A 140 -20.07 -22.68 -25.60
CA GLY A 140 -20.47 -21.94 -24.39
C GLY A 140 -19.41 -21.84 -23.27
N ILE A 141 -18.21 -22.40 -23.45
CA ILE A 141 -17.15 -22.40 -22.41
C ILE A 141 -16.78 -20.98 -21.95
N GLY A 142 -16.56 -20.05 -22.90
CA GLY A 142 -16.26 -18.66 -22.57
C GLY A 142 -17.39 -17.96 -21.79
N THR A 143 -18.65 -18.31 -22.09
CA THR A 143 -19.82 -17.84 -21.34
C THR A 143 -19.82 -18.36 -19.91
N GLN A 144 -19.50 -19.65 -19.70
CA GLN A 144 -19.45 -20.25 -18.37
C GLN A 144 -18.30 -19.68 -17.51
N LEU A 145 -17.10 -19.51 -18.09
CA LEU A 145 -15.96 -18.88 -17.42
C LEU A 145 -16.26 -17.42 -17.05
N ALA A 146 -16.84 -16.63 -17.96
CA ALA A 146 -17.24 -15.27 -17.64
C ALA A 146 -18.32 -15.23 -16.54
N ALA A 147 -19.26 -16.18 -16.55
CA ALA A 147 -20.33 -16.24 -15.56
C ALA A 147 -19.82 -16.54 -14.15
N VAL A 148 -18.83 -17.44 -13.97
CA VAL A 148 -18.28 -17.72 -12.63
C VAL A 148 -17.50 -16.52 -12.08
N ALA A 149 -16.73 -15.83 -12.94
CA ALA A 149 -16.02 -14.63 -12.56
C ALA A 149 -16.98 -13.48 -12.22
N GLU A 150 -18.05 -13.30 -13.01
CA GLU A 150 -19.09 -12.30 -12.73
C GLU A 150 -19.84 -12.63 -11.42
N ALA A 151 -20.21 -13.89 -11.19
CA ALA A 151 -20.87 -14.30 -9.96
C ALA A 151 -19.98 -14.01 -8.74
N ARG A 152 -18.67 -14.27 -8.85
CA ARG A 152 -17.72 -13.93 -7.80
C ARG A 152 -17.65 -12.42 -7.56
N ALA A 153 -17.54 -11.62 -8.62
CA ALA A 153 -17.53 -10.17 -8.52
C ALA A 153 -18.79 -9.62 -7.82
N ARG A 154 -19.97 -10.15 -8.18
CA ARG A 154 -21.25 -9.80 -7.54
C ARG A 154 -21.25 -10.15 -6.05
N SER A 155 -20.79 -11.35 -5.70
CA SER A 155 -20.74 -11.81 -4.30
C SER A 155 -19.82 -10.98 -3.41
N GLU A 156 -18.78 -10.38 -4.01
CA GLU A 156 -17.82 -9.51 -3.32
C GLU A 156 -18.21 -8.02 -3.36
N GLY A 157 -19.40 -7.69 -3.89
CA GLY A 157 -19.94 -6.33 -3.85
C GLY A 157 -19.42 -5.37 -4.92
N PHE A 158 -18.75 -5.87 -5.97
CA PHE A 158 -18.30 -5.03 -7.08
C PHE A 158 -19.48 -4.50 -7.89
N LYS A 159 -19.45 -3.21 -8.23
CA LYS A 159 -20.54 -2.53 -8.94
C LYS A 159 -20.36 -2.57 -10.45
N LYS A 160 -19.13 -2.68 -10.94
CA LYS A 160 -18.82 -2.77 -12.38
C LYS A 160 -17.82 -3.88 -12.66
N LEU A 161 -18.00 -4.53 -13.81
CA LEU A 161 -17.06 -5.47 -14.41
C LEU A 161 -16.56 -4.90 -15.72
N TRP A 162 -15.25 -4.90 -15.96
CA TRP A 162 -14.67 -4.38 -17.20
C TRP A 162 -13.62 -5.31 -17.79
N LEU A 163 -13.26 -5.08 -19.06
CA LEU A 163 -12.25 -5.84 -19.78
C LEU A 163 -11.65 -5.00 -20.90
N THR A 164 -10.50 -5.45 -21.40
CA THR A 164 -9.95 -4.99 -22.69
C THR A 164 -10.09 -6.11 -23.72
N VAL A 165 -10.37 -5.73 -24.97
CA VAL A 165 -10.46 -6.67 -26.09
C VAL A 165 -9.92 -6.03 -27.36
N TRP A 166 -8.99 -6.71 -28.02
CA TRP A 166 -8.39 -6.24 -29.27
C TRP A 166 -9.43 -5.83 -30.31
N GLU A 167 -9.23 -4.67 -30.93
CA GLU A 167 -10.19 -4.05 -31.84
C GLU A 167 -10.51 -4.93 -33.06
N LYS A 168 -9.58 -5.81 -33.44
CA LYS A 168 -9.74 -6.74 -34.56
C LYS A 168 -10.34 -8.10 -34.15
N ASN A 169 -10.56 -8.36 -32.86
CA ASN A 169 -11.18 -9.61 -32.39
C ASN A 169 -12.71 -9.51 -32.35
N ALA A 170 -13.34 -9.51 -33.53
CA ALA A 170 -14.79 -9.37 -33.67
C ALA A 170 -15.58 -10.50 -32.98
N ARG A 171 -14.98 -11.69 -32.82
CA ARG A 171 -15.62 -12.83 -32.15
C ARG A 171 -15.74 -12.60 -30.65
N ALA A 172 -14.66 -12.14 -30.01
CA ALA A 172 -14.66 -11.82 -28.57
C ALA A 172 -15.58 -10.63 -28.28
N GLN A 173 -15.57 -9.59 -29.13
CA GLN A 173 -16.49 -8.45 -29.01
C GLN A 173 -17.97 -8.91 -28.99
N ARG A 174 -18.39 -9.74 -29.94
CA ARG A 174 -19.76 -10.30 -29.96
C ARG A 174 -20.09 -11.19 -28.77
N LEU A 175 -19.09 -11.84 -28.15
CA LEU A 175 -19.31 -12.58 -26.90
C LEU A 175 -19.59 -11.60 -25.77
N TYR A 176 -18.75 -10.58 -25.58
CA TYR A 176 -18.89 -9.61 -24.50
C TYR A 176 -20.16 -8.77 -24.63
N GLU A 177 -20.53 -8.35 -25.84
CA GLU A 177 -21.81 -7.66 -26.10
C GLU A 177 -23.00 -8.52 -25.68
N ARG A 178 -23.01 -9.82 -26.01
CA ARG A 178 -24.07 -10.75 -25.55
C ARG A 178 -24.07 -10.99 -24.04
N LEU A 179 -22.92 -10.83 -23.39
CA LEU A 179 -22.81 -10.91 -21.93
C LEU A 179 -23.21 -9.59 -21.23
N GLY A 180 -23.56 -8.55 -21.99
CA GLY A 180 -24.03 -7.26 -21.47
C GLY A 180 -22.93 -6.22 -21.25
N PHE A 181 -21.75 -6.41 -21.86
CA PHE A 181 -20.72 -5.38 -21.87
C PHE A 181 -20.94 -4.38 -23.00
N ALA A 182 -20.74 -3.09 -22.72
CA ALA A 182 -20.74 -2.01 -23.71
C ALA A 182 -19.34 -1.44 -23.89
N LYS A 183 -19.01 -0.96 -25.10
CA LYS A 183 -17.75 -0.25 -25.37
C LYS A 183 -17.78 1.12 -24.67
N VAL A 184 -16.77 1.40 -23.87
CA VAL A 184 -16.68 2.65 -23.07
C VAL A 184 -15.39 3.43 -23.30
N GLY A 185 -14.43 2.87 -24.04
CA GLY A 185 -13.19 3.55 -24.39
C GLY A 185 -12.25 2.71 -25.24
N MET A 186 -11.05 3.21 -25.48
CA MET A 186 -9.94 2.47 -26.09
C MET A 186 -8.67 2.60 -25.25
N ALA A 187 -7.82 1.58 -25.31
CA ALA A 187 -6.50 1.57 -24.69
C ALA A 187 -5.46 1.03 -25.69
N ASP A 188 -4.26 1.60 -25.64
CA ASP A 188 -3.11 1.06 -26.36
C ASP A 188 -2.53 -0.13 -25.58
N PHE A 189 -2.07 -1.14 -26.32
CA PHE A 189 -1.47 -2.36 -25.83
C PHE A 189 -0.17 -2.64 -26.59
N ASP A 190 0.95 -2.34 -25.94
CA ASP A 190 2.26 -2.35 -26.57
C ASP A 190 2.93 -3.73 -26.45
N ILE A 191 3.43 -4.23 -27.58
CA ILE A 191 4.18 -5.49 -27.68
C ILE A 191 5.44 -5.23 -28.51
N GLY A 192 6.57 -5.16 -27.80
CA GLY A 192 7.86 -4.86 -28.44
C GLY A 192 7.80 -3.51 -29.16
N THR A 193 7.94 -3.55 -30.48
CA THR A 193 7.89 -2.35 -31.34
C THR A 193 6.48 -2.00 -31.86
N CYS A 194 5.48 -2.82 -31.55
CA CYS A 194 4.12 -2.68 -32.08
C CYS A 194 3.15 -2.15 -31.02
N VAL A 195 2.34 -1.17 -31.41
CA VAL A 195 1.21 -0.65 -30.61
C VAL A 195 -0.08 -1.25 -31.17
N LEU A 196 -0.74 -2.09 -30.40
CA LEU A 196 -2.08 -2.61 -30.70
C LEU A 196 -3.13 -1.76 -29.99
N ARG A 197 -4.38 -1.77 -30.49
CA ARG A 197 -5.50 -1.06 -29.87
C ARG A 197 -6.57 -2.02 -29.37
N ASP A 198 -6.93 -1.87 -28.11
CA ASP A 198 -7.99 -2.60 -27.45
C ASP A 198 -9.20 -1.69 -27.21
N TRP A 199 -10.41 -2.23 -27.41
CA TRP A 199 -11.62 -1.66 -26.82
C TRP A 199 -11.63 -1.93 -25.33
N ILE A 200 -11.93 -0.91 -24.55
CA ILE A 200 -12.34 -1.06 -23.15
C ILE A 200 -13.85 -1.28 -23.15
N MET A 201 -14.29 -2.39 -22.57
CA MET A 201 -15.70 -2.71 -22.43
C MET A 201 -16.09 -2.87 -20.96
N ALA A 202 -17.28 -2.40 -20.58
CA ALA A 202 -17.76 -2.40 -19.20
C ALA A 202 -19.21 -2.87 -19.10
N LYS A 203 -19.54 -3.49 -17.96
CA LYS A 203 -20.87 -3.96 -17.59
C LYS A 203 -21.20 -3.52 -16.16
N ASP A 204 -22.40 -2.99 -15.98
CA ASP A 204 -22.95 -2.67 -14.67
C ASP A 204 -23.48 -3.94 -13.98
N LEU A 205 -23.09 -4.14 -12.72
CA LEU A 205 -23.49 -5.28 -11.90
C LEU A 205 -24.60 -4.94 -10.89
N THR A 206 -24.99 -3.66 -10.74
CA THR A 206 -25.99 -3.24 -9.75
C THR A 206 -27.43 -3.63 -10.09
N GLY A 207 -27.69 -4.00 -11.35
CA GLY A 207 -28.97 -4.57 -11.77
C GLY A 207 -30.09 -3.56 -12.03
N ASP A 208 -29.82 -2.25 -12.01
CA ASP A 208 -30.84 -1.23 -12.32
C ASP A 208 -30.79 -0.81 -13.80
N THR A 209 -31.61 -1.47 -14.63
CA THR A 209 -31.72 -1.17 -16.07
C THR A 209 -32.44 0.15 -16.36
N ARG A 210 -32.89 0.91 -15.35
CA ARG A 210 -33.59 2.20 -15.53
C ARG A 210 -32.67 3.43 -15.58
N SER A 211 -31.42 3.35 -15.13
CA SER A 211 -30.52 4.53 -15.11
C SER A 211 -29.85 4.82 -16.46
N ILE A 212 -29.80 3.85 -17.38
CA ILE A 212 -29.07 3.94 -18.65
C ILE A 212 -29.77 4.87 -19.66
N LEU A 213 -31.10 5.04 -19.59
CA LEU A 213 -31.86 5.82 -20.57
C LEU A 213 -32.00 7.32 -20.22
N LEU A 214 -31.81 7.70 -18.95
CA LEU A 214 -31.91 9.10 -18.51
C LEU A 214 -30.59 9.87 -18.61
N HIS A 215 -29.45 9.19 -18.66
CA HIS A 215 -28.14 9.84 -18.66
C HIS A 215 -27.66 10.32 -20.06
N TYR A 216 -28.31 9.88 -21.14
CA TYR A 216 -27.84 10.15 -22.53
C TYR A 216 -28.86 10.82 -23.47
N GLY A 217 -29.97 11.37 -22.95
CA GLY A 217 -30.78 12.35 -23.70
C GLY A 217 -31.39 11.87 -25.03
N LEU A 218 -32.05 10.72 -25.05
CA LEU A 218 -32.84 10.25 -26.20
C LEU A 218 -34.36 10.44 -25.96
N PRO A 219 -35.17 10.75 -26.98
CA PRO A 219 -36.55 11.21 -26.81
C PRO A 219 -37.56 10.14 -26.37
N GLU A 220 -38.59 10.60 -25.66
CA GLU A 220 -39.53 9.87 -24.77
C GLU A 220 -40.61 8.97 -25.41
N ARG A 221 -40.69 8.73 -26.73
CA ARG A 221 -41.81 7.94 -27.29
C ARG A 221 -41.44 6.96 -28.39
N ILE A 222 -41.82 5.69 -28.14
CA ILE A 222 -42.01 4.62 -29.12
C ILE A 222 -43.35 4.88 -29.82
N ALA A 223 -43.30 5.33 -31.05
CA ALA A 223 -44.37 5.17 -32.04
C ALA A 223 -43.69 4.84 -33.37
N ASP A 224 -44.26 3.88 -34.10
CA ASP A 224 -43.86 3.39 -35.42
C ASP A 224 -42.83 2.24 -35.45
N VAL A 225 -43.25 1.07 -34.97
CA VAL A 225 -42.77 -0.22 -35.47
C VAL A 225 -43.89 -0.84 -36.32
N PRO A 226 -43.72 -1.03 -37.64
CA PRO A 226 -44.62 -1.85 -38.42
C PRO A 226 -44.44 -3.33 -38.09
N GLU A 227 -45.58 -3.99 -37.87
CA GLU A 227 -45.76 -5.41 -37.66
C GLU A 227 -45.19 -6.24 -38.82
N THR A 228 -44.33 -7.21 -38.52
CA THR A 228 -44.30 -8.60 -39.04
C THR A 228 -43.17 -9.28 -38.20
N TRP A 229 -43.27 -10.37 -37.43
CA TRP A 229 -44.11 -11.57 -37.38
C TRP A 229 -44.31 -12.01 -35.91
N ALA A 230 -45.56 -12.25 -35.53
CA ALA A 230 -45.97 -13.11 -34.40
C ALA A 230 -45.86 -14.60 -34.85
N VAL A 231 -45.94 -15.67 -34.05
CA VAL A 231 -46.73 -16.08 -32.87
C VAL A 231 -45.96 -17.28 -32.26
N TRP A 232 -45.86 -17.49 -30.94
CA TRP A 232 -46.76 -18.35 -30.15
C TRP A 232 -46.92 -17.87 -28.69
N HIS A 233 -48.17 -17.56 -28.33
CA HIS A 233 -48.73 -17.51 -26.97
C HIS A 233 -48.82 -18.95 -26.37
N VAL A 234 -49.17 -19.26 -25.11
CA VAL A 234 -50.08 -18.78 -24.04
C VAL A 234 -49.59 -19.47 -22.73
N GLY A 235 -49.71 -18.99 -21.50
CA GLY A 235 -50.42 -17.84 -20.95
C GLY A 235 -50.29 -17.73 -19.42
N ASN A 236 -50.82 -16.61 -18.93
CA ASN A 236 -50.94 -16.16 -17.54
C ASN A 236 -51.91 -16.97 -16.68
N ALA A 237 -51.75 -16.87 -15.35
CA ALA A 237 -52.83 -16.46 -14.45
C ALA A 237 -52.31 -15.94 -13.09
N ARG A 238 -52.93 -14.84 -12.63
CA ARG A 238 -52.76 -14.12 -11.35
C ARG A 238 -53.59 -14.75 -10.23
N THR A 239 -53.23 -14.52 -8.96
CA THR A 239 -54.18 -14.10 -7.89
C THR A 239 -53.45 -13.55 -6.64
N ALA A 240 -54.07 -12.55 -6.01
CA ALA A 240 -53.63 -11.78 -4.85
C ALA A 240 -54.03 -12.41 -3.50
N SER A 241 -53.42 -11.96 -2.38
CA SER A 241 -54.10 -11.43 -1.17
C SER A 241 -53.18 -11.17 0.05
N LEU A 242 -53.36 -9.98 0.63
CA LEU A 242 -53.22 -9.51 2.03
C LEU A 242 -52.95 -10.50 3.18
N GLY A 243 -52.19 -10.02 4.20
CA GLY A 243 -52.62 -10.11 5.62
C GLY A 243 -51.62 -10.50 6.73
N ILE A 244 -51.16 -9.51 7.51
CA ILE A 244 -51.23 -9.41 8.99
C ILE A 244 -50.47 -10.42 9.91
N LEU A 245 -49.52 -9.86 10.67
CA LEU A 245 -49.22 -9.95 12.13
C LEU A 245 -49.15 -11.29 12.91
N MET A 246 -48.15 -11.30 13.81
CA MET A 246 -48.09 -11.83 15.19
C MET A 246 -47.51 -13.23 15.49
N PHE A 247 -46.43 -13.17 16.29
CA PHE A 247 -46.11 -13.93 17.52
C PHE A 247 -46.72 -15.31 17.77
N GLY A 248 -45.88 -16.24 18.23
CA GLY A 248 -46.32 -17.23 19.23
C GLY A 248 -45.62 -18.58 19.21
N LEU A 249 -44.57 -18.71 20.03
CA LEU A 249 -44.27 -19.85 20.92
C LEU A 249 -45.00 -21.20 20.68
N GLY A 250 -44.21 -22.25 20.45
CA GLY A 250 -44.11 -23.33 21.44
C GLY A 250 -44.90 -24.64 21.23
N LYS A 251 -44.15 -25.72 21.47
CA LYS A 251 -44.52 -27.09 21.90
C LYS A 251 -44.78 -28.19 20.86
N VAL A 252 -43.77 -29.08 20.79
CA VAL A 252 -43.81 -30.49 21.19
C VAL A 252 -45.06 -31.28 20.82
N VAL A 253 -44.87 -32.29 19.96
CA VAL A 253 -45.67 -33.51 19.95
C VAL A 253 -44.73 -34.71 20.07
N ASN A 254 -45.05 -35.55 21.05
CA ASN A 254 -44.44 -36.83 21.37
C ASN A 254 -45.34 -37.94 20.81
N CYS A 255 -44.78 -39.00 20.22
CA CYS A 255 -45.47 -40.27 20.00
C CYS A 255 -44.54 -41.44 20.36
N ASN A 256 -44.95 -42.18 21.39
CA ASN A 256 -44.44 -43.45 21.89
C ASN A 256 -44.80 -44.61 20.91
N SER A 257 -43.88 -45.55 20.60
CA SER A 257 -43.74 -46.93 21.15
C SER A 257 -43.92 -48.00 20.03
N PRO A 258 -43.51 -49.31 20.12
CA PRO A 258 -42.77 -50.05 21.17
C PRO A 258 -41.59 -50.97 20.71
N SER A 259 -40.82 -51.41 21.73
CA SER A 259 -40.24 -52.75 21.97
C SER A 259 -39.03 -53.27 21.16
N GLY A 260 -37.95 -53.57 21.90
CA GLY A 260 -36.88 -54.49 21.51
C GLY A 260 -35.60 -54.35 22.36
N ASN A 261 -35.57 -54.94 23.56
CA ASN A 261 -34.35 -55.11 24.37
C ASN A 261 -33.30 -55.94 23.62
N HIS A 262 -32.00 -55.63 23.78
CA HIS A 262 -30.91 -56.54 24.25
C HIS A 262 -29.58 -55.78 24.46
N SER A 263 -28.73 -56.33 25.34
CA SER A 263 -27.69 -55.74 26.20
C SER A 263 -26.43 -55.09 25.59
N ILE A 264 -26.00 -54.00 26.27
CA ILE A 264 -24.68 -53.67 26.85
C ILE A 264 -23.42 -54.35 26.28
N TYR A 265 -22.47 -53.54 25.79
CA TYR A 265 -21.05 -53.62 26.16
C TYR A 265 -20.46 -52.21 26.30
N LEU A 266 -19.93 -51.93 27.50
CA LEU A 266 -19.08 -50.78 27.84
C LEU A 266 -17.66 -51.08 27.33
N GLU A 267 -17.02 -50.16 26.62
CA GLU A 267 -15.57 -50.04 26.67
C GLU A 267 -15.17 -48.60 26.95
N LEU A 268 -14.37 -48.49 28.01
CA LEU A 268 -13.93 -47.30 28.69
C LEU A 268 -12.54 -46.98 28.14
N ILE A 269 -12.36 -45.86 27.44
CA ILE A 269 -11.03 -45.27 27.23
C ILE A 269 -11.04 -43.91 27.92
N VAL A 270 -10.41 -43.88 29.09
CA VAL A 270 -10.04 -42.68 29.84
C VAL A 270 -8.79 -42.11 29.19
N VAL A 271 -8.89 -40.94 28.55
CA VAL A 271 -7.72 -40.10 28.26
C VAL A 271 -7.74 -38.93 29.24
N HIS A 272 -6.68 -38.85 30.04
CA HIS A 272 -6.43 -37.79 31.00
C HIS A 272 -6.32 -36.44 30.27
N ALA A 273 -7.26 -35.53 30.53
CA ALA A 273 -7.12 -34.13 30.15
C ALA A 273 -6.19 -33.42 31.15
N ALA A 274 -4.99 -33.04 30.68
CA ALA A 274 -4.17 -32.04 31.36
C ALA A 274 -4.84 -30.66 31.21
N PRO A 275 -4.83 -29.79 32.23
CA PRO A 275 -5.42 -28.46 32.12
C PRO A 275 -4.49 -27.57 31.29
N GLN A 276 -4.79 -27.40 30.00
CA GLN A 276 -4.31 -26.22 29.30
C GLN A 276 -5.08 -25.03 29.83
N SER A 277 -4.37 -24.22 30.61
CA SER A 277 -4.70 -22.82 30.89
C SER A 277 -4.98 -22.11 29.58
N ALA A 278 -6.25 -22.02 29.19
CA ALA A 278 -6.70 -21.01 28.25
C ALA A 278 -6.58 -19.67 28.97
N THR A 279 -5.47 -18.98 28.74
CA THR A 279 -5.42 -17.53 28.91
C THR A 279 -6.45 -16.97 27.95
N VAL A 280 -7.63 -16.64 28.48
CA VAL A 280 -8.54 -15.71 27.83
C VAL A 280 -7.71 -14.47 27.56
N SER A 281 -7.38 -14.25 26.28
CA SER A 281 -6.76 -13.02 25.84
C SER A 281 -7.76 -11.92 26.17
N THR A 282 -7.53 -11.25 27.29
CA THR A 282 -8.27 -10.04 27.65
C THR A 282 -8.17 -9.13 26.44
N ILE A 283 -9.31 -8.87 25.80
CA ILE A 283 -9.43 -7.84 24.77
C ILE A 283 -8.84 -6.58 25.41
N MET A 284 -7.62 -6.19 25.00
CA MET A 284 -7.01 -4.97 25.48
C MET A 284 -7.99 -3.85 25.17
N SER A 285 -8.41 -3.14 26.21
CA SER A 285 -9.40 -2.07 26.08
C SER A 285 -8.86 -1.02 25.09
N PRO A 286 -9.70 -0.37 24.27
CA PRO A 286 -9.29 0.72 23.37
C PRO A 286 -8.85 2.01 24.11
N ALA A 287 -8.47 1.91 25.39
CA ALA A 287 -8.06 3.02 26.21
C ALA A 287 -6.71 3.59 25.72
N ILE A 288 -6.51 4.88 25.98
CA ILE A 288 -5.20 5.51 25.92
C ILE A 288 -4.57 5.33 27.29
N GLU A 289 -3.41 4.68 27.33
CA GLU A 289 -2.74 4.31 28.57
C GLU A 289 -1.39 5.05 28.65
N PRO A 290 -1.04 5.67 29.79
CA PRO A 290 0.30 6.20 30.00
C PRO A 290 1.35 5.11 29.76
N TYR A 291 2.45 5.49 29.12
CA TYR A 291 3.54 4.58 28.80
C TYR A 291 4.84 5.09 29.41
N THR A 292 5.58 4.18 30.03
CA THR A 292 6.92 4.44 30.56
C THR A 292 7.85 3.45 29.89
N ILE A 293 8.90 3.95 29.23
CA ILE A 293 9.97 3.11 28.70
C ILE A 293 10.62 2.39 29.89
N ALA A 294 10.62 1.07 29.85
CA ALA A 294 11.19 0.23 30.88
C ALA A 294 11.92 -0.95 30.24
N VAL A 295 13.10 -0.68 29.69
CA VAL A 295 13.95 -1.71 29.10
C VAL A 295 14.44 -2.66 30.21
N PRO A 296 14.27 -3.98 30.11
CA PRO A 296 14.76 -4.90 31.13
C PRO A 296 16.29 -4.85 31.26
N ASP A 297 16.83 -4.96 32.48
CA ASP A 297 18.30 -5.02 32.70
C ASP A 297 18.93 -6.12 31.84
N SER A 298 18.26 -7.26 31.69
CA SER A 298 18.72 -8.36 30.84
C SER A 298 18.91 -7.99 29.36
N ALA A 299 18.16 -7.01 28.84
CA ALA A 299 18.32 -6.53 27.48
C ALA A 299 19.56 -5.62 27.35
N ILE A 300 19.79 -4.75 28.35
CA ILE A 300 20.98 -3.88 28.43
C ILE A 300 22.24 -4.74 28.58
N GLU A 301 22.23 -5.72 29.49
CA GLU A 301 23.36 -6.63 29.69
C GLU A 301 23.65 -7.48 28.44
N ARG A 302 22.59 -7.94 27.74
CA ARG A 302 22.76 -8.66 26.46
C ARG A 302 23.41 -7.76 25.41
N LEU A 303 22.98 -6.51 25.31
CA LEU A 303 23.56 -5.54 24.37
C LEU A 303 25.04 -5.31 24.70
N LYS A 304 25.40 -5.08 25.96
CA LYS A 304 26.79 -4.91 26.42
C LYS A 304 27.64 -6.15 26.13
N ALA A 305 27.12 -7.35 26.41
CA ALA A 305 27.82 -8.60 26.11
C ALA A 305 28.08 -8.78 24.61
N LYS A 306 27.12 -8.44 23.75
CA LYS A 306 27.29 -8.49 22.30
C LYS A 306 28.31 -7.46 21.80
N LEU A 307 28.28 -6.23 22.34
CA LEU A 307 29.29 -5.20 22.03
C LEU A 307 30.70 -5.66 22.41
N ALA A 308 30.88 -6.22 23.61
CA ALA A 308 32.17 -6.72 24.09
C ALA A 308 32.74 -7.89 23.25
N LEU A 309 31.87 -8.66 22.59
CA LEU A 309 32.23 -9.77 21.71
C LEU A 309 32.27 -9.38 20.22
N THR A 310 32.16 -8.10 19.90
CA THR A 310 32.16 -7.61 18.52
C THR A 310 33.45 -8.03 17.82
N THR A 311 33.32 -8.73 16.70
CA THR A 311 34.42 -8.96 15.77
C THR A 311 34.40 -7.87 14.70
N PHE A 312 35.38 -6.98 14.74
CA PHE A 312 35.53 -5.91 13.75
C PHE A 312 36.14 -6.43 12.44
N PRO A 313 35.86 -5.79 11.29
CA PRO A 313 36.54 -6.10 10.04
C PRO A 313 38.04 -5.82 10.15
N GLY A 314 38.84 -6.50 9.33
CA GLY A 314 40.28 -6.25 9.22
C GLY A 314 40.57 -4.83 8.72
N GLU A 315 41.62 -4.22 9.25
CA GLU A 315 42.05 -2.88 8.85
C GLU A 315 42.71 -2.88 7.47
N THR A 316 42.39 -1.86 6.68
CA THR A 316 42.93 -1.58 5.36
C THR A 316 43.19 -0.07 5.25
N GLU A 317 43.87 0.36 4.18
CA GLU A 317 44.04 1.80 3.89
C GLU A 317 42.71 2.55 3.70
N LEU A 318 41.60 1.83 3.47
CA LEU A 318 40.26 2.37 3.24
C LEU A 318 39.42 2.42 4.52
N SER A 319 39.88 1.84 5.63
CA SER A 319 39.07 1.61 6.83
C SER A 319 38.53 2.88 7.50
N ASN A 320 39.14 4.03 7.25
CA ASN A 320 38.74 5.31 7.84
C ASN A 320 38.43 6.38 6.78
N ASP A 321 37.97 5.98 5.60
CA ASP A 321 37.48 6.88 4.54
C ASP A 321 35.96 6.79 4.44
N TRP A 322 35.28 7.92 4.69
CA TRP A 322 33.83 8.06 4.58
C TRP A 322 33.26 7.66 3.23
N LYS A 323 34.05 7.66 2.15
CA LYS A 323 33.62 7.14 0.84
C LYS A 323 33.23 5.65 0.87
N TYR A 324 33.71 4.91 1.87
CA TYR A 324 33.42 3.48 2.05
C TYR A 324 32.44 3.21 3.21
N GLY A 325 31.83 4.27 3.77
CA GLY A 325 30.89 4.21 4.89
C GLY A 325 31.50 4.70 6.20
N ALA A 326 30.86 4.37 7.33
CA ALA A 326 31.31 4.79 8.66
C ALA A 326 32.77 4.36 8.94
N PRO A 327 33.68 5.29 9.31
CA PRO A 327 35.06 4.98 9.66
C PRO A 327 35.14 3.95 10.78
N LEU A 328 36.01 2.95 10.61
CA LEU A 328 36.18 1.88 11.57
C LEU A 328 36.61 2.39 12.95
N ASP A 329 37.45 3.42 13.00
CA ASP A 329 37.88 4.03 14.26
C ASP A 329 36.71 4.71 15.00
N ASP A 330 35.80 5.34 14.27
CA ASP A 330 34.57 5.90 14.85
C ASP A 330 33.67 4.81 15.38
N VAL A 331 33.44 3.74 14.60
CA VAL A 331 32.61 2.62 15.05
C VAL A 331 33.22 1.95 16.29
N LYS A 332 34.54 1.71 16.32
CA LYS A 332 35.24 1.16 17.50
C LYS A 332 35.12 2.07 18.72
N ARG A 333 35.31 3.38 18.54
CA ARG A 333 35.16 4.38 19.60
C ARG A 333 33.75 4.39 20.17
N LEU A 334 32.74 4.42 19.29
CA LEU A 334 31.32 4.42 19.68
C LEU A 334 30.92 3.08 20.33
N VAL A 335 31.38 1.94 19.82
CA VAL A 335 31.15 0.62 20.47
C VAL A 335 31.74 0.61 21.88
N LYS A 336 32.98 1.09 22.04
CA LYS A 336 33.64 1.17 23.34
C LYS A 336 32.82 2.06 24.30
N HIS A 337 32.52 3.29 23.88
CA HIS A 337 31.73 4.23 24.67
C HIS A 337 30.35 3.64 25.02
N TRP A 338 29.69 2.95 24.09
CA TRP A 338 28.40 2.30 24.31
C TRP A 338 28.47 1.18 25.36
N SER A 339 29.58 0.44 25.38
CA SER A 339 29.77 -0.67 26.31
C SER A 339 30.20 -0.24 27.72
N GLU A 340 31.00 0.83 27.84
CA GLU A 340 31.71 1.21 29.07
C GLU A 340 31.12 2.44 29.76
N GLU A 341 30.65 3.44 29.01
CA GLU A 341 30.38 4.79 29.50
C GLU A 341 28.94 5.24 29.30
N TYR A 342 28.31 4.84 28.19
CA TYR A 342 26.93 5.21 27.87
C TYR A 342 25.94 4.61 28.88
N ASP A 343 25.14 5.48 29.50
CA ASP A 343 24.15 5.10 30.50
C ASP A 343 22.73 5.17 29.92
N TRP A 344 22.23 4.02 29.47
CA TRP A 344 20.84 3.90 29.02
C TRP A 344 19.83 4.28 30.11
N ARG A 345 20.09 4.01 31.39
CA ARG A 345 19.11 4.30 32.46
C ARG A 345 18.93 5.80 32.65
N ARG A 346 20.00 6.58 32.51
CA ARG A 346 19.91 8.04 32.48
C ARG A 346 19.08 8.51 31.27
N VAL A 347 19.40 8.03 30.07
CA VAL A 347 18.70 8.42 28.83
C VAL A 347 17.22 7.99 28.86
N GLU A 348 16.93 6.80 29.36
CA GLU A 348 15.57 6.29 29.57
C GLU A 348 14.79 7.20 30.52
N ALA A 349 15.39 7.62 31.63
CA ALA A 349 14.76 8.55 32.57
C ALA A 349 14.50 9.94 31.95
N GLU A 350 15.38 10.42 31.07
CA GLU A 350 15.20 11.65 30.31
C GLU A 350 14.08 11.53 29.28
N LEU A 351 14.03 10.43 28.51
CA LEU A 351 12.98 10.18 27.53
C LEU A 351 11.61 10.01 28.22
N ASN A 352 11.58 9.40 29.40
CA ASN A 352 10.39 9.27 30.23
C ASN A 352 9.87 10.59 30.83
N GLN A 353 10.58 11.71 30.67
CA GLN A 353 10.02 13.04 30.95
C GLN A 353 9.01 13.48 29.86
N LEU A 354 9.05 12.86 28.68
CA LEU A 354 8.07 13.11 27.63
C LEU A 354 6.74 12.44 28.01
N PRO A 355 5.58 13.09 27.74
CA PRO A 355 4.27 12.52 27.99
C PRO A 355 3.97 11.42 26.95
N GLN A 356 4.35 10.19 27.29
CA GLN A 356 4.25 9.02 26.42
C GLN A 356 3.02 8.18 26.75
N PHE A 357 2.43 7.58 25.72
CA PHE A 357 1.23 6.78 25.83
C PHE A 357 1.28 5.61 24.85
N THR A 358 0.42 4.62 25.10
CA THR A 358 0.08 3.60 24.12
C THR A 358 -1.43 3.48 23.95
N THR A 359 -1.87 3.02 22.78
CA THR A 359 -3.26 2.64 22.56
C THR A 359 -3.37 1.57 21.47
N ALA A 360 -4.47 0.82 21.46
CA ALA A 360 -4.78 -0.15 20.43
C ALA A 360 -5.46 0.51 19.22
N ILE A 361 -4.89 0.31 18.03
CA ILE A 361 -5.41 0.75 16.74
C ILE A 361 -5.57 -0.44 15.80
N SER A 362 -6.78 -0.67 15.30
CA SER A 362 -7.08 -1.68 14.29
C SER A 362 -6.76 -1.16 12.90
N VAL A 363 -6.18 -2.00 12.04
CA VAL A 363 -5.88 -1.67 10.64
C VAL A 363 -6.53 -2.70 9.73
N ASP A 364 -7.32 -2.24 8.77
CA ASP A 364 -8.12 -3.12 7.94
C ASP A 364 -7.22 -4.05 7.10
N GLY A 365 -7.57 -5.34 7.06
CA GLY A 365 -6.77 -6.38 6.40
C GLY A 365 -5.48 -6.79 7.13
N HIS A 366 -5.12 -6.10 8.21
CA HIS A 366 -3.89 -6.32 8.97
C HIS A 366 -4.20 -6.82 10.39
N GLU A 367 -3.58 -6.27 11.42
CA GLU A 367 -3.86 -6.66 12.81
C GLU A 367 -5.15 -6.01 13.34
N ASP A 368 -5.95 -6.81 14.04
CA ASP A 368 -7.19 -6.36 14.69
C ASP A 368 -6.93 -5.32 15.78
N ALA A 369 -5.74 -5.32 16.38
CA ALA A 369 -5.28 -4.32 17.33
C ALA A 369 -3.74 -4.27 17.35
N LEU A 370 -3.17 -3.20 16.80
CA LEU A 370 -1.76 -2.85 16.98
C LEU A 370 -1.62 -1.95 18.21
N ARG A 371 -0.73 -2.32 19.13
CA ARG A 371 -0.30 -1.39 20.18
C ARG A 371 0.61 -0.33 19.58
N ILE A 372 0.13 0.90 19.56
CA ILE A 372 0.85 2.06 19.02
C ILE A 372 1.35 2.92 20.18
N HIS A 373 2.66 3.11 20.25
CA HIS A 373 3.31 4.09 21.12
C HIS A 373 3.31 5.47 20.49
N PHE A 374 3.11 6.51 21.30
CA PHE A 374 3.20 7.88 20.86
C PHE A 374 3.53 8.84 22.01
N VAL A 375 4.19 9.95 21.70
CA VAL A 375 4.28 11.12 22.59
C VAL A 375 3.08 12.02 22.31
N HIS A 376 2.42 12.53 23.35
CA HIS A 376 1.38 13.55 23.24
C HIS A 376 1.67 14.74 24.14
N GLN A 377 2.38 15.74 23.60
CA GLN A 377 2.66 16.98 24.30
C GLN A 377 1.58 18.02 24.00
N LYS A 378 0.72 18.30 24.98
CA LYS A 378 -0.24 19.39 24.88
C LYS A 378 0.44 20.72 25.19
N SER A 379 0.11 21.76 24.42
CA SER A 379 0.27 23.14 24.86
C SER A 379 -0.72 23.49 25.97
N ASP A 380 -0.30 24.37 26.87
CA ASP A 380 -1.16 24.97 27.90
C ASP A 380 -1.95 26.18 27.39
N LYS A 381 -1.68 26.65 26.16
CA LYS A 381 -2.42 27.77 25.58
C LYS A 381 -3.79 27.32 25.07
N PRO A 382 -4.83 28.15 25.20
CA PRO A 382 -6.10 27.87 24.54
C PRO A 382 -5.91 27.92 23.02
N ASN A 383 -6.76 27.20 22.28
CA ASN A 383 -6.81 27.24 20.82
C ASN A 383 -5.52 26.77 20.12
N SER A 384 -4.75 25.88 20.74
CA SER A 384 -3.59 25.27 20.09
C SER A 384 -4.00 24.28 18.99
N ILE A 385 -3.31 24.34 17.86
CA ILE A 385 -3.58 23.54 16.68
C ILE A 385 -3.13 22.09 16.92
N PRO A 386 -3.99 21.07 16.73
CA PRO A 386 -3.56 19.69 16.76
C PRO A 386 -2.63 19.39 15.58
N LEU A 387 -1.40 18.98 15.88
CA LEU A 387 -0.36 18.67 14.90
C LEU A 387 0.15 17.25 15.10
N LEU A 388 0.08 16.43 14.05
CA LEU A 388 0.76 15.15 13.99
C LEU A 388 2.15 15.34 13.37
N PHE A 389 3.21 15.00 14.10
CA PHE A 389 4.58 14.91 13.57
C PHE A 389 4.87 13.46 13.19
N CYS A 390 5.16 13.21 11.92
CA CYS A 390 5.45 11.89 11.39
C CYS A 390 6.94 11.80 11.05
N HIS A 391 7.67 10.97 11.81
CA HIS A 391 9.08 10.69 11.56
C HIS A 391 9.28 9.74 10.37
N GLY A 392 10.54 9.44 10.03
CA GLY A 392 10.89 8.41 9.04
C GLY A 392 11.98 7.44 9.52
N TRP A 393 12.88 7.05 8.62
CA TRP A 393 14.00 6.14 8.85
C TRP A 393 15.33 6.82 8.46
N PRO A 394 16.43 6.64 9.22
CA PRO A 394 16.54 5.83 10.43
C PRO A 394 16.11 6.60 11.68
N GLY A 395 15.12 7.49 11.59
CA GLY A 395 14.64 8.27 12.71
C GLY A 395 13.57 7.61 13.59
N SER A 396 13.05 8.36 14.56
CA SER A 396 12.04 7.89 15.52
C SER A 396 11.34 9.08 16.18
N PHE A 397 10.47 8.83 17.17
CA PHE A 397 9.87 9.90 17.98
C PHE A 397 10.90 10.85 18.63
N VAL A 398 12.16 10.41 18.81
CA VAL A 398 13.26 11.23 19.33
C VAL A 398 13.56 12.44 18.45
N GLU A 399 13.29 12.38 17.14
CA GLU A 399 13.46 13.51 16.22
C GLU A 399 12.70 14.75 16.68
N ALA A 400 11.56 14.56 17.33
CA ALA A 400 10.71 15.65 17.78
C ALA A 400 11.21 16.29 19.09
N LYS A 401 12.15 15.69 19.84
CA LYS A 401 12.52 16.11 21.21
C LYS A 401 12.85 17.60 21.31
N LYS A 402 13.57 18.16 20.31
CA LYS A 402 13.99 19.57 20.30
C LYS A 402 12.90 20.53 19.85
N ILE A 403 11.97 20.11 18.99
CA ILE A 403 10.87 20.97 18.50
C ILE A 403 9.65 20.97 19.43
N LEU A 404 9.43 19.91 20.24
CA LEU A 404 8.30 19.81 21.16
C LEU A 404 8.13 21.05 22.05
N PRO A 405 9.15 21.51 22.83
CA PRO A 405 8.99 22.69 23.67
C PRO A 405 8.75 23.97 22.85
N LEU A 406 9.32 24.07 21.65
CA LEU A 406 9.12 25.23 20.78
C LEU A 406 7.67 25.27 20.24
N LEU A 407 7.11 24.14 19.82
CA LEU A 407 5.75 24.09 19.27
C LEU A 407 4.67 24.28 20.34
N THR A 408 4.90 23.86 21.58
CA THR A 408 3.87 23.87 22.64
C THR A 408 3.87 25.14 23.47
N SER A 409 5.04 25.72 23.79
CA SER A 409 5.12 26.94 24.60
C SER A 409 4.73 28.21 23.81
N GLY A 410 4.83 28.17 22.48
CA GLY A 410 4.64 29.32 21.57
C GLY A 410 5.75 30.36 21.72
N GLY A 411 6.18 30.96 20.62
CA GLY A 411 7.23 31.98 20.66
C GLY A 411 6.67 33.34 21.08
N LYS A 412 6.67 34.28 20.14
CA LYS A 412 6.18 35.65 20.39
C LYS A 412 4.66 35.67 20.59
N GLU A 413 4.17 36.73 21.24
CA GLU A 413 2.74 36.95 21.39
C GLU A 413 2.05 36.99 20.01
N GLY A 414 0.99 36.21 19.84
CA GLY A 414 0.26 36.06 18.57
C GLY A 414 0.78 34.96 17.62
N GLU A 415 1.87 34.27 17.93
CA GLU A 415 2.28 33.08 17.17
C GLU A 415 1.40 31.86 17.52
N PRO A 416 1.09 30.98 16.56
CA PRO A 416 0.31 29.79 16.82
C PRO A 416 1.09 28.82 17.74
N THR A 417 0.33 28.05 18.50
CA THR A 417 0.82 26.96 19.35
C THR A 417 0.16 25.66 18.94
N PHE A 418 0.78 24.54 19.33
CA PHE A 418 0.34 23.23 18.88
C PHE A 418 0.17 22.23 20.02
N HIS A 419 -0.85 21.38 19.92
CA HIS A 419 -0.87 20.10 20.62
C HIS A 419 -0.18 19.09 19.70
N VAL A 420 1.00 18.60 20.10
CA VAL A 420 1.85 17.79 19.22
C VAL A 420 1.70 16.30 19.57
N VAL A 421 1.38 15.50 18.56
CA VAL A 421 1.29 14.04 18.63
C VAL A 421 2.41 13.45 17.77
N VAL A 422 3.26 12.62 18.37
CA VAL A 422 4.41 11.98 17.72
C VAL A 422 4.28 10.46 17.84
N PRO A 423 3.59 9.78 16.91
CA PRO A 423 3.57 8.33 16.90
C PRO A 423 4.97 7.78 16.65
N SER A 424 5.32 6.71 17.36
CA SER A 424 6.25 5.74 16.79
C SER A 424 5.48 4.96 15.73
N LEU A 425 5.94 5.01 14.49
CA LEU A 425 5.30 4.25 13.41
C LEU A 425 5.28 2.73 13.73
N PRO A 426 4.28 1.95 13.28
CA PRO A 426 4.36 0.49 13.33
C PRO A 426 5.70 -0.04 12.82
N ASN A 427 6.32 -0.97 13.56
CA ASN A 427 7.70 -1.44 13.37
C ASN A 427 8.84 -0.49 13.85
N TYR A 428 8.53 0.63 14.49
CA TYR A 428 9.51 1.60 14.99
C TYR A 428 9.34 1.86 16.49
N GLY A 429 10.44 2.17 17.17
CA GLY A 429 10.46 2.52 18.59
C GLY A 429 9.68 1.51 19.44
N PHE A 430 8.74 2.01 20.25
CA PHE A 430 7.94 1.18 21.15
C PHE A 430 6.54 0.84 20.60
N SER A 431 6.36 0.96 19.27
CA SER A 431 5.16 0.47 18.59
C SER A 431 5.33 -0.99 18.18
N GLN A 432 4.22 -1.72 18.19
CA GLN A 432 4.20 -3.14 17.89
C GLN A 432 4.68 -3.47 16.46
N ARG A 433 5.30 -4.64 16.31
CA ARG A 433 5.65 -5.24 15.02
C ARG A 433 4.39 -5.62 14.23
N THR A 434 4.41 -5.32 12.95
CA THR A 434 3.46 -5.83 11.94
C THR A 434 3.89 -7.24 11.50
N SER A 435 2.92 -8.13 11.39
CA SER A 435 3.11 -9.57 11.14
C SER A 435 2.74 -9.98 9.72
N LYS A 436 1.88 -9.19 9.06
CA LYS A 436 1.36 -9.44 7.72
C LYS A 436 2.10 -8.59 6.66
N PRO A 437 2.25 -9.09 5.43
CA PRO A 437 2.75 -8.29 4.31
C PRO A 437 1.73 -7.24 3.89
N GLY A 438 2.15 -6.24 3.11
CA GLY A 438 1.29 -5.18 2.58
C GLY A 438 1.14 -3.97 3.49
N PHE A 439 1.94 -3.85 4.56
CA PHE A 439 1.91 -2.69 5.46
C PHE A 439 2.67 -1.52 4.84
N ALA A 440 2.01 -0.84 3.90
CA ALA A 440 2.54 0.24 3.07
C ALA A 440 2.10 1.63 3.61
N PRO A 441 2.55 2.76 3.03
CA PRO A 441 2.17 4.11 3.45
C PRO A 441 0.69 4.36 3.73
N ALA A 442 -0.23 3.69 3.03
CA ALA A 442 -1.68 3.78 3.29
C ALA A 442 -2.06 3.25 4.69
N GLN A 443 -1.50 2.11 5.10
CA GLN A 443 -1.74 1.53 6.43
C GLN A 443 -1.09 2.38 7.53
N TYR A 444 0.10 2.92 7.28
CA TYR A 444 0.72 3.90 8.18
C TYR A 444 -0.16 5.15 8.35
N ALA A 445 -0.69 5.68 7.26
CA ALA A 445 -1.61 6.81 7.26
C ALA A 445 -2.92 6.51 8.03
N GLU A 446 -3.47 5.31 7.86
CA GLU A 446 -4.64 4.84 8.60
C GLU A 446 -4.39 4.77 10.11
N VAL A 447 -3.24 4.22 10.53
CA VAL A 447 -2.85 4.19 11.95
C VAL A 447 -2.78 5.60 12.52
N CYS A 448 -2.04 6.49 11.85
CA CYS A 448 -1.88 7.88 12.29
C CYS A 448 -3.23 8.62 12.35
N HIS A 449 -4.10 8.42 11.36
CA HIS A 449 -5.43 9.03 11.33
C HIS A 449 -6.31 8.53 12.47
N LYS A 450 -6.42 7.20 12.64
CA LYS A 450 -7.21 6.58 13.72
C LYS A 450 -6.67 6.99 15.10
N LEU A 451 -5.36 7.18 15.26
CA LEU A 451 -4.76 7.72 16.48
C LEU A 451 -5.23 9.16 16.76
N MET A 452 -5.20 10.04 15.76
CA MET A 452 -5.68 11.43 15.94
C MET A 452 -7.17 11.47 16.31
N LEU A 453 -8.00 10.65 15.68
CA LEU A 453 -9.42 10.53 16.05
C LEU A 453 -9.60 9.98 17.47
N ARG A 454 -8.79 8.99 17.88
CA ARG A 454 -8.82 8.43 19.25
C ARG A 454 -8.48 9.48 20.30
N LEU A 455 -7.62 10.44 19.97
CA LEU A 455 -7.27 11.57 20.83
C LEU A 455 -8.31 12.70 20.82
N GLY A 456 -9.38 12.56 20.02
CA GLY A 456 -10.45 13.55 19.90
C GLY A 456 -10.11 14.72 18.98
N TYR A 457 -9.19 14.54 18.03
CA TYR A 457 -8.89 15.53 17.01
C TYR A 457 -9.55 15.14 15.69
N ASP A 458 -10.78 15.62 15.45
CA ASP A 458 -11.47 15.46 14.18
C ASP A 458 -10.78 16.25 13.05
N LYS A 459 -10.24 17.41 13.39
CA LYS A 459 -9.50 18.28 12.47
C LYS A 459 -8.09 18.51 12.99
N TYR A 460 -7.09 18.28 12.12
CA TYR A 460 -5.69 18.43 12.51
C TYR A 460 -4.80 18.76 11.31
N VAL A 461 -3.57 19.18 11.58
CA VAL A 461 -2.52 19.38 10.57
C VAL A 461 -1.45 18.31 10.73
N THR A 462 -0.67 18.09 9.69
CA THR A 462 0.41 17.09 9.71
C THR A 462 1.74 17.72 9.32
N GLN A 463 2.82 17.26 9.94
CA GLN A 463 4.19 17.58 9.58
C GLN A 463 4.96 16.27 9.34
N GLY A 464 5.77 16.18 8.27
CA GLY A 464 6.64 15.02 8.09
C GLY A 464 7.83 15.22 7.15
N GLY A 465 8.97 14.66 7.54
CA GLY A 465 10.15 14.44 6.69
C GLY A 465 10.30 12.97 6.31
N ASP A 466 11.27 12.61 5.47
CA ASP A 466 11.53 11.21 5.07
C ASP A 466 10.25 10.42 4.69
N TRP A 467 10.05 9.18 5.17
CA TRP A 467 8.82 8.42 5.01
C TRP A 467 7.59 9.16 5.55
N GLY A 468 7.77 9.96 6.60
CA GLY A 468 6.72 10.83 7.13
C GLY A 468 6.19 11.84 6.11
N SER A 469 7.02 12.31 5.17
CA SER A 469 6.55 13.17 4.07
C SER A 469 5.57 12.43 3.15
N LEU A 470 5.83 11.15 2.87
CA LEU A 470 4.95 10.31 2.06
C LEU A 470 3.69 9.91 2.83
N ILE A 471 3.84 9.51 4.09
CA ILE A 471 2.73 9.08 4.96
C ILE A 471 1.75 10.24 5.18
N THR A 472 2.25 11.44 5.52
CA THR A 472 1.37 12.61 5.76
C THR A 472 0.68 13.09 4.49
N ARG A 473 1.36 13.04 3.33
CA ARG A 473 0.70 13.26 2.02
C ARG A 473 -0.35 12.18 1.71
N THR A 474 -0.10 10.93 2.11
CA THR A 474 -1.08 9.84 1.97
C THR A 474 -2.29 10.11 2.86
N MET A 475 -2.09 10.57 4.10
CA MET A 475 -3.17 10.99 4.99
C MET A 475 -4.00 12.11 4.38
N ALA A 476 -3.37 13.13 3.80
CA ALA A 476 -4.06 14.23 3.14
C ALA A 476 -4.90 13.78 1.92
N SER A 477 -4.46 12.73 1.24
CA SER A 477 -5.18 12.14 0.10
C SER A 477 -6.37 11.28 0.55
N LEU A 478 -6.17 10.43 1.57
CA LEU A 478 -7.18 9.48 2.05
C LEU A 478 -8.21 10.12 2.99
N TYR A 479 -7.79 11.11 3.79
CA TYR A 479 -8.60 11.74 4.82
C TYR A 479 -8.66 13.28 4.67
N PRO A 480 -8.97 13.82 3.47
CA PRO A 480 -8.95 15.26 3.21
C PRO A 480 -10.03 16.03 4.00
N ALA A 481 -11.03 15.33 4.55
CA ALA A 481 -12.00 15.93 5.45
C ALA A 481 -11.40 16.24 6.83
N HIS A 482 -10.39 15.50 7.29
CA HIS A 482 -9.82 15.64 8.63
C HIS A 482 -8.48 16.39 8.61
N VAL A 483 -7.66 16.16 7.57
CA VAL A 483 -6.37 16.82 7.40
C VAL A 483 -6.57 18.20 6.77
N GLN A 484 -6.32 19.25 7.56
CA GLN A 484 -6.56 20.64 7.13
C GLN A 484 -5.39 21.22 6.34
N ALA A 485 -4.17 20.77 6.63
CA ALA A 485 -2.97 21.13 5.91
C ALA A 485 -1.85 20.12 6.21
N THR A 486 -0.93 19.99 5.26
CA THR A 486 0.27 19.16 5.41
C THR A 486 1.51 20.01 5.17
N HIS A 487 2.48 19.94 6.07
CA HIS A 487 3.81 20.50 5.92
C HIS A 487 4.82 19.37 5.72
N VAL A 488 5.71 19.49 4.74
CA VAL A 488 6.79 18.52 4.52
C VAL A 488 8.14 19.20 4.40
N ASN A 489 9.17 18.54 4.90
CA ASN A 489 10.56 18.99 4.78
C ASN A 489 11.45 18.04 3.96
N LEU A 490 10.88 16.98 3.37
CA LEU A 490 11.49 16.22 2.28
C LEU A 490 10.61 16.39 1.04
N VAL A 491 11.13 17.01 0.00
CA VAL A 491 10.36 17.43 -1.18
C VAL A 491 10.85 16.66 -2.40
N ILE A 492 10.19 15.55 -2.73
CA ILE A 492 10.51 14.68 -3.86
C ILE A 492 9.41 14.77 -4.93
N PRO A 493 9.42 15.82 -5.78
CA PRO A 493 8.53 15.90 -6.93
C PRO A 493 8.98 14.96 -8.05
N PRO A 494 8.04 14.48 -8.89
CA PRO A 494 8.40 13.85 -10.15
C PRO A 494 9.08 14.89 -11.07
N PRO A 495 9.92 14.46 -12.02
CA PRO A 495 10.40 15.34 -13.08
C PRO A 495 9.23 15.96 -13.86
N PRO A 496 9.34 17.21 -14.34
CA PRO A 496 8.31 17.83 -15.14
C PRO A 496 8.17 17.06 -16.45
N SER A 497 6.93 16.81 -16.85
CA SER A 497 6.61 16.25 -18.16
C SER A 497 6.05 17.34 -19.07
N PHE A 498 6.16 17.14 -20.38
CA PHE A 498 5.56 18.06 -21.35
C PHE A 498 4.04 18.23 -21.14
N LEU A 499 3.36 17.17 -20.68
CA LEU A 499 1.91 17.13 -20.51
C LEU A 499 1.45 17.81 -19.21
N SER A 500 2.20 17.64 -18.11
CA SER A 500 1.84 18.22 -16.81
C SER A 500 2.38 19.64 -16.61
N ALA A 501 3.55 19.95 -17.16
CA ALA A 501 4.23 21.22 -16.96
C ALA A 501 5.13 21.57 -18.16
N PRO A 502 4.58 21.92 -19.34
CA PRO A 502 5.33 22.10 -20.58
C PRO A 502 6.46 23.13 -20.47
N PHE A 503 6.23 24.23 -19.75
CA PHE A 503 7.25 25.26 -19.52
C PHE A 503 8.39 24.77 -18.62
N LEU A 504 8.09 24.02 -17.56
CA LEU A 504 9.11 23.44 -16.68
C LEU A 504 9.87 22.32 -17.40
N TRP A 505 9.19 21.53 -18.22
CA TRP A 505 9.80 20.52 -19.06
C TRP A 505 10.76 21.15 -20.07
N LEU A 506 10.37 22.23 -20.75
CA LEU A 506 11.25 22.94 -21.69
C LEU A 506 12.45 23.56 -20.96
N ARG A 507 12.23 24.20 -19.82
CA ARG A 507 13.31 24.71 -18.95
C ARG A 507 14.29 23.58 -18.58
N HIS A 508 13.76 22.42 -18.22
CA HIS A 508 14.56 21.26 -17.87
C HIS A 508 15.36 20.71 -19.06
N ALA A 509 14.73 20.56 -20.22
CA ALA A 509 15.36 20.05 -21.45
C ALA A 509 16.50 20.97 -21.93
N LEU A 510 16.38 22.28 -21.70
CA LEU A 510 17.40 23.26 -22.03
C LEU A 510 18.47 23.44 -20.93
N GLY A 511 18.35 22.73 -19.81
CA GLY A 511 19.29 22.83 -18.68
C GLY A 511 19.30 24.21 -18.00
N TRP A 512 18.22 24.98 -18.13
CA TRP A 512 18.14 26.34 -17.61
C TRP A 512 17.88 26.35 -16.11
N TYR A 513 18.96 26.21 -15.34
CA TYR A 513 18.94 26.17 -13.88
C TYR A 513 19.87 27.21 -13.28
N THR A 514 19.48 27.77 -12.13
CA THR A 514 20.36 28.62 -11.32
C THR A 514 21.51 27.78 -10.74
N GLU A 515 22.58 28.43 -10.30
CA GLU A 515 23.69 27.74 -9.63
C GLU A 515 23.23 26.95 -8.39
N GLU A 516 22.30 27.51 -7.61
CA GLU A 516 21.67 26.83 -6.48
C GLU A 516 20.90 25.56 -6.90
N GLU A 517 20.12 25.62 -7.99
CA GLU A 517 19.39 24.47 -8.51
C GLU A 517 20.35 23.40 -9.06
N GLN A 518 21.44 23.81 -9.72
CA GLN A 518 22.49 22.90 -10.19
C GLN A 518 23.20 22.20 -9.03
N ALA A 519 23.52 22.93 -7.95
CA ALA A 519 24.09 22.36 -6.73
C ALA A 519 23.13 21.36 -6.07
N GLY A 520 21.83 21.67 -6.02
CA GLY A 520 20.79 20.76 -5.54
C GLY A 520 20.71 19.47 -6.38
N PHE A 521 20.75 19.58 -7.71
CA PHE A 521 20.83 18.41 -8.59
C PHE A 521 22.08 17.59 -8.34
N ALA A 522 23.25 18.22 -8.20
CA ALA A 522 24.50 17.53 -7.93
C ALA A 522 24.43 16.77 -6.59
N ARG A 523 23.88 17.38 -5.53
CA ARG A 523 23.62 16.72 -4.24
C ARG A 523 22.70 15.51 -4.40
N THR A 524 21.58 15.69 -5.11
CA THR A 524 20.60 14.62 -5.36
C THR A 524 21.20 13.47 -6.17
N GLN A 525 22.00 13.79 -7.19
CA GLN A 525 22.67 12.80 -8.03
C GLN A 525 23.73 12.04 -7.26
N TRP A 526 24.54 12.72 -6.45
CA TRP A 526 25.49 12.08 -5.54
C TRP A 526 24.77 11.11 -4.60
N PHE A 527 23.66 11.52 -3.98
CA PHE A 527 22.93 10.62 -3.06
C PHE A 527 22.38 9.40 -3.80
N ARG A 528 21.84 9.58 -5.01
CA ARG A 528 21.36 8.45 -5.83
C ARG A 528 22.49 7.49 -6.22
N ALA A 529 23.64 8.02 -6.62
CA ALA A 529 24.77 7.22 -7.07
C ALA A 529 25.49 6.50 -5.92
N GLU A 530 25.77 7.22 -4.84
CA GLU A 530 26.66 6.76 -3.76
C GLU A 530 25.91 6.47 -2.45
N GLY A 531 24.87 7.25 -2.13
CA GLY A 531 24.18 7.19 -0.83
C GLY A 531 22.97 6.24 -0.76
N SER A 532 22.54 5.64 -1.87
CA SER A 532 21.27 4.90 -1.97
C SER A 532 21.37 3.36 -1.88
N GLY A 533 22.56 2.81 -1.62
CA GLY A 533 22.76 1.35 -1.52
C GLY A 533 21.87 0.68 -0.46
N TYR A 534 21.74 1.33 0.71
CA TYR A 534 20.84 0.86 1.78
C TYR A 534 19.39 0.73 1.30
N PHE A 535 18.92 1.72 0.52
CA PHE A 535 17.56 1.79 0.01
C PHE A 535 17.31 0.61 -0.93
N GLN A 536 18.24 0.30 -1.84
CA GLN A 536 18.11 -0.83 -2.76
C GLN A 536 18.02 -2.16 -2.02
N LEU A 537 18.85 -2.37 -1.01
CA LEU A 537 18.85 -3.61 -0.23
C LEU A 537 17.54 -3.77 0.56
N GLN A 538 17.11 -2.72 1.27
CA GLN A 538 15.88 -2.72 2.07
C GLN A 538 14.62 -2.84 1.19
N SER A 539 14.65 -2.25 0.00
CA SER A 539 13.56 -2.28 -0.98
C SER A 539 13.35 -3.63 -1.63
N THR A 540 14.36 -4.51 -1.64
CA THR A 540 14.31 -5.76 -2.40
C THR A 540 14.36 -7.00 -1.51
N LYS A 541 15.16 -6.96 -0.43
CA LYS A 541 15.46 -8.09 0.44
C LYS A 541 15.62 -7.64 1.91
N PRO A 542 14.63 -6.97 2.52
CA PRO A 542 14.79 -6.35 3.84
C PRO A 542 15.14 -7.33 4.97
N HIS A 543 14.70 -8.59 4.88
CA HIS A 543 15.01 -9.58 5.92
C HIS A 543 16.49 -9.97 5.95
N THR A 544 17.20 -9.91 4.82
CA THR A 544 18.61 -10.32 4.73
C THR A 544 19.53 -9.44 5.59
N PRO A 545 19.58 -8.10 5.42
CA PRO A 545 20.32 -7.25 6.36
C PRO A 545 19.66 -7.27 7.75
N GLY A 546 18.35 -7.47 7.84
CA GLY A 546 17.61 -7.56 9.09
C GLY A 546 18.18 -8.57 10.09
N VAL A 547 18.64 -9.74 9.62
CA VAL A 547 19.31 -10.73 10.49
C VAL A 547 20.56 -10.14 11.14
N ALA A 548 21.40 -9.45 10.37
CA ALA A 548 22.63 -8.84 10.87
C ALA A 548 22.33 -7.68 11.85
N LEU A 549 21.35 -6.83 11.53
CA LEU A 549 20.97 -5.70 12.39
C LEU A 549 20.28 -6.16 13.70
N ALA A 550 19.55 -7.28 13.66
CA ALA A 550 18.96 -7.90 14.85
C ALA A 550 19.99 -8.60 15.74
N ASP A 551 21.04 -9.17 15.13
CA ASP A 551 22.05 -9.88 15.91
C ASP A 551 23.15 -8.95 16.45
N SER A 552 23.67 -8.00 15.67
CA SER A 552 24.85 -7.24 16.05
C SER A 552 24.54 -5.76 16.32
N PRO A 553 24.63 -5.28 17.58
CA PRO A 553 24.51 -3.86 17.90
C PRO A 553 25.57 -3.01 17.19
N ALA A 554 26.78 -3.53 16.99
CA ALA A 554 27.82 -2.84 16.23
C ALA A 554 27.47 -2.70 14.74
N ALA A 555 26.82 -3.72 14.14
CA ALA A 555 26.32 -3.63 12.77
C ALA A 555 25.18 -2.61 12.66
N LEU A 556 24.24 -2.62 13.61
CA LEU A 556 23.16 -1.63 13.69
C LEU A 556 23.70 -0.21 13.84
N LEU A 557 24.69 -0.01 14.73
CA LEU A 557 25.37 1.27 14.92
C LEU A 557 26.00 1.78 13.63
N ALA A 558 26.83 0.96 12.98
CA ALA A 558 27.48 1.35 11.73
C ALA A 558 26.46 1.70 10.63
N TRP A 559 25.40 0.90 10.51
CA TRP A 559 24.34 1.08 9.50
C TRP A 559 23.57 2.41 9.66
N VAL A 560 23.33 2.82 10.90
CA VAL A 560 22.59 4.06 11.22
C VAL A 560 23.52 5.28 11.28
N TYR A 561 24.69 5.15 11.91
CA TYR A 561 25.63 6.26 12.11
C TYR A 561 26.09 6.89 10.79
N GLU A 562 26.32 6.07 9.76
CA GLU A 562 26.64 6.58 8.43
C GLU A 562 25.59 7.59 7.91
N LYS A 563 24.31 7.36 8.19
CA LYS A 563 23.22 8.23 7.74
C LYS A 563 23.16 9.51 8.56
N LEU A 564 23.42 9.41 9.86
CA LEU A 564 23.54 10.58 10.74
C LEU A 564 24.69 11.49 10.31
N HIS A 565 25.75 10.95 9.70
CA HIS A 565 26.79 11.75 9.07
C HIS A 565 26.37 12.30 7.71
N ASP A 566 26.10 11.43 6.72
CA ASP A 566 25.99 11.80 5.30
C ASP A 566 24.75 12.63 4.94
N TRP A 567 23.69 12.54 5.75
CA TRP A 567 22.42 13.19 5.48
C TRP A 567 22.28 14.54 6.19
N THR A 568 23.23 14.91 7.03
CA THR A 568 23.22 16.18 7.77
C THR A 568 24.03 17.27 7.06
N ASP A 569 23.84 18.50 7.52
CA ASP A 569 24.71 19.64 7.19
C ASP A 569 25.86 19.77 8.19
N GLY A 570 26.61 18.66 8.39
CA GLY A 570 27.72 18.63 9.33
C GLY A 570 27.30 18.81 10.78
N TYR A 571 26.12 18.29 11.16
CA TYR A 571 25.63 18.41 12.52
C TYR A 571 26.61 17.72 13.50
N PRO A 572 27.04 18.42 14.57
CA PRO A 572 28.07 17.92 15.47
C PRO A 572 27.49 16.93 16.49
N TRP A 573 27.17 15.72 16.02
CA TRP A 573 26.65 14.65 16.86
C TRP A 573 27.60 14.35 18.02
N THR A 574 27.06 14.30 19.23
CA THR A 574 27.79 13.69 20.36
C THR A 574 27.64 12.17 20.32
N ASP A 575 28.58 11.47 20.95
CA ASP A 575 28.52 10.01 21.08
C ASP A 575 27.21 9.58 21.75
N ASP A 576 26.80 10.26 22.82
CA ASP A 576 25.53 10.03 23.50
C ASP A 576 24.31 10.24 22.59
N GLU A 577 24.32 11.26 21.72
CA GLU A 577 23.21 11.50 20.78
C GLU A 577 23.10 10.36 19.76
N VAL A 578 24.23 9.94 19.18
CA VAL A 578 24.27 8.79 18.25
C VAL A 578 23.78 7.53 18.95
N LEU A 579 24.31 7.22 20.13
CA LEU A 579 23.97 6.01 20.85
C LEU A 579 22.54 6.02 21.39
N THR A 580 22.00 7.19 21.76
CA THR A 580 20.57 7.34 22.08
C THR A 580 19.71 6.98 20.87
N TRP A 581 20.07 7.53 19.70
CA TRP A 581 19.36 7.28 18.46
C TRP A 581 19.33 5.80 18.10
N VAL A 582 20.49 5.13 18.17
CA VAL A 582 20.63 3.70 17.85
C VAL A 582 20.02 2.80 18.93
N SER A 583 20.10 3.19 20.21
CA SER A 583 19.53 2.40 21.32
C SER A 583 18.01 2.29 21.22
N VAL A 584 17.31 3.32 20.71
CA VAL A 584 15.86 3.24 20.47
C VAL A 584 15.52 2.14 19.45
N TYR A 585 16.38 1.90 18.46
CA TYR A 585 16.23 0.77 17.53
C TYR A 585 16.58 -0.56 18.21
N ALA A 586 17.70 -0.60 18.94
CA ALA A 586 18.16 -1.82 19.61
C ALA A 586 17.16 -2.35 20.65
N PHE A 587 16.47 -1.45 21.37
CA PHE A 587 15.47 -1.77 22.38
C PHE A 587 14.03 -1.59 21.88
N SER A 588 13.83 -1.42 20.57
CA SER A 588 12.49 -1.30 19.99
C SER A 588 11.65 -2.55 20.26
N ASP A 589 10.35 -2.37 20.47
CA ASP A 589 9.42 -3.49 20.72
C ASP A 589 9.33 -4.42 19.52
N ALA A 590 9.39 -3.83 18.33
CA ALA A 590 9.40 -4.60 17.11
C ALA A 590 10.75 -5.30 16.88
N GLY A 591 11.85 -4.78 17.40
CA GLY A 591 13.21 -5.21 17.09
C GLY A 591 13.81 -4.42 15.92
N PRO A 592 15.15 -4.33 15.85
CA PRO A 592 15.86 -3.37 14.99
C PRO A 592 15.71 -3.66 13.49
N ASP A 593 15.37 -4.89 13.09
CA ASP A 593 15.14 -5.27 11.69
C ASP A 593 13.80 -4.80 11.13
N ALA A 594 12.82 -4.52 12.01
CA ALA A 594 11.42 -4.42 11.58
C ALA A 594 11.19 -3.19 10.68
N SER A 595 11.87 -2.09 10.99
CA SER A 595 11.78 -0.82 10.25
C SER A 595 12.20 -0.91 8.78
N LEU A 596 12.99 -1.92 8.40
CA LEU A 596 13.46 -2.10 7.03
C LEU A 596 12.34 -2.46 6.05
N ARG A 597 11.22 -3.01 6.55
CA ARG A 597 10.14 -3.56 5.72
C ARG A 597 9.38 -2.51 4.93
N ILE A 598 9.26 -1.28 5.44
CA ILE A 598 8.52 -0.21 4.75
C ILE A 598 9.04 0.04 3.34
N TYR A 599 10.36 -0.10 3.12
CA TYR A 599 10.99 0.09 1.81
C TYR A 599 10.47 -0.91 0.78
N TYR A 600 10.40 -2.19 1.17
CA TYR A 600 9.87 -3.25 0.32
C TYR A 600 8.38 -3.02 0.06
N GLU A 601 7.58 -2.82 1.11
CA GLU A 601 6.12 -2.68 0.98
C GLU A 601 5.74 -1.44 0.16
N ALA A 602 6.37 -0.29 0.40
CA ALA A 602 6.07 0.94 -0.32
C ALA A 602 6.40 0.86 -1.82
N LEU A 603 7.44 0.12 -2.21
CA LEU A 603 7.80 0.00 -3.63
C LEU A 603 7.03 -1.08 -4.37
N HIS A 604 6.47 -2.06 -3.66
CA HIS A 604 5.66 -3.14 -4.25
C HIS A 604 4.15 -2.87 -4.15
N ASP A 605 3.75 -1.75 -3.55
CA ASP A 605 2.37 -1.26 -3.51
C ASP A 605 2.10 -0.21 -4.61
N ALA A 606 1.09 -0.47 -5.45
CA ALA A 606 0.74 0.41 -6.56
C ALA A 606 0.22 1.79 -6.12
N GLY A 607 -0.48 1.87 -4.98
CA GLY A 607 -1.01 3.13 -4.46
C GLY A 607 0.11 4.08 -4.02
N SER A 608 1.10 3.54 -3.31
CA SER A 608 2.31 4.25 -2.88
C SER A 608 3.11 4.76 -4.07
N GLN A 609 3.28 3.92 -5.11
CA GLN A 609 3.94 4.32 -6.35
C GLN A 609 3.22 5.46 -7.07
N ALA A 610 1.88 5.45 -7.08
CA ALA A 610 1.10 6.54 -7.67
C ALA A 610 1.33 7.87 -6.92
N LEU A 611 1.39 7.85 -5.59
CA LEU A 611 1.61 9.06 -4.79
C LEU A 611 3.05 9.60 -4.90
N LEU A 612 4.03 8.69 -5.03
CA LEU A 612 5.43 9.01 -5.32
C LEU A 612 5.60 9.62 -6.72
N SER A 613 4.80 9.18 -7.69
CA SER A 613 4.84 9.66 -9.09
C SER A 613 4.14 11.01 -9.31
N GLY A 614 3.66 11.65 -8.24
CA GLY A 614 2.90 12.90 -8.29
C GLY A 614 1.40 12.66 -8.14
N GLY A 615 0.85 13.19 -7.06
CA GLY A 615 -0.58 13.18 -6.74
C GLY A 615 -0.91 14.47 -6.01
N GLY A 616 -1.65 15.36 -6.68
CA GLY A 616 -2.06 16.64 -6.14
C GLY A 616 -3.33 16.49 -5.31
N GLY A 617 -3.22 16.63 -3.99
CA GLY A 617 -4.37 16.77 -3.10
C GLY A 617 -4.93 18.20 -3.10
N ARG A 618 -6.20 18.35 -2.70
CA ARG A 618 -6.82 19.66 -2.44
C ARG A 618 -6.41 20.26 -1.10
N VAL A 619 -5.82 19.45 -0.23
CA VAL A 619 -5.32 19.87 1.08
C VAL A 619 -4.14 20.84 0.88
N PRO A 620 -4.15 22.03 1.50
CA PRO A 620 -3.02 22.96 1.51
C PRO A 620 -1.70 22.29 1.89
N LEU A 621 -0.67 22.52 1.07
CA LEU A 621 0.67 21.95 1.23
C LEU A 621 1.69 23.05 1.56
N GLY A 622 2.50 22.81 2.58
CA GLY A 622 3.68 23.59 2.94
C GLY A 622 4.96 22.84 2.60
N LEU A 623 5.93 23.53 2.01
CA LEU A 623 7.22 22.95 1.62
C LEU A 623 8.37 23.68 2.31
N SER A 624 9.26 22.93 2.97
CA SER A 624 10.53 23.47 3.46
C SER A 624 11.69 22.77 2.78
N HIS A 625 12.60 23.55 2.18
CA HIS A 625 13.76 23.04 1.45
C HIS A 625 15.03 23.28 2.27
N PHE A 626 15.72 22.20 2.63
CA PHE A 626 17.01 22.21 3.31
C PHE A 626 18.12 21.83 2.33
N PRO A 627 19.26 22.55 2.30
CA PRO A 627 20.25 22.43 1.23
C PRO A 627 21.06 21.13 1.26
N ARG A 628 21.08 20.40 2.38
CA ARG A 628 21.81 19.14 2.55
C ARG A 628 20.93 17.91 2.68
N ASP A 629 19.64 18.04 2.43
CA ASP A 629 18.72 16.89 2.37
C ASP A 629 19.16 15.89 1.27
N ILE A 630 18.59 14.68 1.30
CA ILE A 630 18.90 13.59 0.37
C ILE A 630 18.33 13.82 -1.03
N ALA A 631 17.32 14.67 -1.15
CA ALA A 631 16.76 15.12 -2.42
C ALA A 631 16.55 16.64 -2.39
N VAL A 632 17.34 17.34 -3.19
CA VAL A 632 17.33 18.81 -3.30
C VAL A 632 16.99 19.17 -4.73
N LEU A 633 15.68 19.15 -5.03
CA LEU A 633 15.15 19.41 -6.36
C LEU A 633 14.62 20.85 -6.47
N PRO A 634 14.58 21.42 -7.69
CA PRO A 634 14.09 22.78 -7.89
C PRO A 634 12.71 22.99 -7.29
N SER A 635 12.52 24.10 -6.57
CA SER A 635 11.24 24.33 -5.88
C SER A 635 10.06 24.52 -6.86
N ALA A 636 10.35 24.96 -8.09
CA ALA A 636 9.37 24.96 -9.18
C ALA A 636 8.80 23.56 -9.45
N TRP A 637 9.58 22.49 -9.26
CA TRP A 637 9.10 21.12 -9.34
C TRP A 637 8.29 20.74 -8.10
N GLY A 638 8.74 21.17 -6.91
CA GLY A 638 8.03 20.97 -5.65
C GLY A 638 6.58 21.49 -5.70
N ARG A 639 6.36 22.64 -6.36
CA ARG A 639 5.02 23.21 -6.58
C ARG A 639 4.07 22.34 -7.42
N MET A 640 4.58 21.31 -8.11
CA MET A 640 3.75 20.33 -8.82
C MET A 640 3.12 19.28 -7.88
N LEU A 641 3.55 19.20 -6.62
CA LEU A 641 3.10 18.17 -5.67
C LEU A 641 1.67 18.35 -5.18
N GLY A 642 1.05 19.52 -5.35
CA GLY A 642 -0.31 19.79 -4.92
C GLY A 642 -0.60 21.28 -4.73
N LEU A 643 -1.58 21.60 -3.88
CA LEU A 643 -1.96 22.97 -3.56
C LEU A 643 -0.94 23.63 -2.61
N VAL A 644 0.22 24.03 -3.12
CA VAL A 644 1.25 24.69 -2.32
C VAL A 644 0.79 26.08 -1.89
N LYS A 645 0.71 26.30 -0.58
CA LYS A 645 0.28 27.55 0.07
C LYS A 645 1.36 28.18 0.94
N PHE A 646 2.40 27.42 1.26
CA PHE A 646 3.57 27.88 1.98
C PHE A 646 4.81 27.24 1.37
N GLU A 647 5.89 28.00 1.23
CA GLU A 647 7.17 27.49 0.75
C GLU A 647 8.31 28.30 1.34
N ARG A 648 9.31 27.60 1.90
CA ARG A 648 10.54 28.20 2.42
C ARG A 648 11.76 27.46 1.88
N ARG A 649 12.80 28.23 1.57
CA ARG A 649 14.15 27.71 1.35
C ARG A 649 15.08 28.20 2.45
N HIS A 650 15.90 27.30 2.96
CA HIS A 650 16.90 27.58 3.98
C HIS A 650 18.30 27.51 3.39
N THR A 651 19.24 28.19 4.03
CA THR A 651 20.66 28.20 3.63
C THR A 651 21.52 27.22 4.40
N GLU A 652 20.94 26.53 5.39
CA GLU A 652 21.61 25.56 6.26
C GLU A 652 20.63 24.48 6.72
N GLY A 653 21.17 23.33 7.12
CA GLY A 653 20.42 22.15 7.59
C GLY A 653 20.33 21.04 6.55
N GLY A 654 20.23 19.80 7.05
CA GLY A 654 20.09 18.59 6.26
C GLY A 654 18.75 17.88 6.41
N HIS A 655 18.80 16.56 6.32
CA HIS A 655 17.64 15.68 6.32
C HIS A 655 16.89 15.64 7.66
N PHE A 656 17.62 15.72 8.78
CA PHE A 656 17.05 15.64 10.13
C PHE A 656 16.66 17.04 10.64
N ALA A 657 15.91 17.79 9.83
CA ALA A 657 15.61 19.21 10.06
C ALA A 657 15.06 19.51 11.47
N ALA A 658 14.20 18.65 12.02
CA ALA A 658 13.64 18.80 13.37
C ALA A 658 14.70 18.70 14.48
N TYR A 659 15.82 18.04 14.20
CA TYR A 659 16.90 17.81 15.15
C TYR A 659 18.10 18.74 14.91
N GLU A 660 18.45 19.00 13.64
CA GLU A 660 19.57 19.85 13.23
C GLU A 660 19.26 21.34 13.36
N LYS A 661 18.06 21.73 12.93
CA LYS A 661 17.62 23.13 12.82
C LYS A 661 16.19 23.31 13.36
N PRO A 662 15.93 22.94 14.64
CA PRO A 662 14.58 22.94 15.21
C PRO A 662 13.89 24.30 15.10
N GLU A 663 14.62 25.40 15.27
CA GLU A 663 14.07 26.76 15.20
C GLU A 663 13.60 27.12 13.78
N LEU A 664 14.30 26.67 12.74
CA LEU A 664 13.93 26.95 11.35
C LEU A 664 12.65 26.21 10.97
N LEU A 665 12.57 24.90 11.29
CA LEU A 665 11.39 24.10 11.01
C LEU A 665 10.16 24.59 11.79
N VAL A 666 10.34 24.95 13.05
CA VAL A 666 9.25 25.50 13.87
C VAL A 666 8.85 26.90 13.40
N GLY A 667 9.80 27.72 12.97
CA GLY A 667 9.53 29.01 12.35
C GLY A 667 8.61 28.88 11.13
N ASP A 668 8.90 27.91 10.26
CA ASP A 668 8.08 27.62 9.09
C ASP A 668 6.65 27.23 9.45
N LEU A 669 6.48 26.32 10.41
CA LEU A 669 5.15 25.91 10.89
C LEU A 669 4.39 27.10 11.48
N ARG A 670 5.06 27.93 12.27
CA ARG A 670 4.43 29.10 12.88
C ARG A 670 4.02 30.16 11.87
N GLU A 671 4.80 30.35 10.81
CA GLU A 671 4.43 31.28 9.74
C GLU A 671 3.30 30.70 8.88
N MET A 672 3.41 29.42 8.52
CA MET A 672 2.39 28.71 7.73
C MET A 672 1.01 28.75 8.39
N PHE A 673 0.95 28.63 9.73
CA PHE A 673 -0.30 28.63 10.51
C PHE A 673 -0.54 29.94 11.27
N GLY A 674 0.29 30.95 11.05
CA GLY A 674 0.23 32.25 11.70
C GLY A 674 -0.74 33.21 11.03
N LYS A 675 -0.71 34.47 11.47
CA LYS A 675 -1.55 35.53 10.90
C LYS A 675 -1.24 35.73 9.41
N GLY A 676 -2.25 35.54 8.56
CA GLY A 676 -2.12 35.64 7.10
C GLY A 676 -1.66 34.34 6.42
N GLY A 677 -1.39 33.29 7.19
CA GLY A 677 -1.14 31.94 6.70
C GLY A 677 -2.44 31.16 6.44
N ILE A 678 -2.34 29.83 6.50
CA ILE A 678 -3.47 28.92 6.34
C ILE A 678 -4.33 28.95 7.61
N ALA A 679 -5.60 29.32 7.45
CA ALA A 679 -6.57 29.23 8.53
C ALA A 679 -6.92 27.77 8.83
N VAL A 680 -6.95 27.42 10.12
CA VAL A 680 -7.20 26.07 10.62
C VAL A 680 -8.39 26.14 11.58
N SER A 681 -9.41 25.31 11.36
CA SER A 681 -10.50 25.12 12.33
C SER A 681 -9.99 24.36 13.55
N LEU A 682 -10.45 24.76 14.73
CA LEU A 682 -10.13 24.15 16.01
C LEU A 682 -11.32 23.38 16.60
N ASP A 683 -12.36 23.15 15.78
CA ASP A 683 -13.53 22.37 16.18
C ASP A 683 -13.08 20.96 16.56
N LYS A 684 -13.45 20.55 17.79
CA LYS A 684 -13.18 19.22 18.34
C LYS A 684 -14.28 18.23 18.01
#